data_AF-A0A949SWY1-F1
#
_entry.id   AF-A0A949SWY1-F1
#
_cell.length_a   1.000
_cell.length_b   1.000
_cell.length_c   1.000
_cell.angle_alpha   90.00
_cell.angle_beta   90.00
_cell.angle_gamma   90.00
#
_symmetry.space_group_name_H-M   'P 1'
#
loop_
_entity.id
_entity.type
_entity.pdbx_description
1 polymer ?
#
loop_
_entity_poly.entity_id
_entity_poly.type
_entity_poly.pdbx_seq_one_letter_code
_entity_poly.pdbx_strand_id
1 'polypeptide(L)'
;MSYKAASGLTHPVPMKRPAVASLLVFAAAGFHLHAQSAGLRSKFDAFDSNKDGVIDGEEMNASPVLGPLDLDADGRLTFLEAVKALRQKAAPASASTSAEPAPGDRRLFDFLDKNKDGRLVEDELPRRQWFERLDTDKDGEVTFEEADAVVARMREMGEKIPAIPGAPGQESSAAEPPAEDLSEAPRILKANEHGVGSLVADVLLRDFAGQERHLRDHVTGSKGLVIAFFGATCPISGKLGPELARLEKDLPPQGLRMILVCPVGAESREDIQKFVSAHALASPVIHDADGRLGAALAATTTTEVFLLDAARTLFYRGAVNDQYGLGYARESATRPYLRDAVKALLKGVEPEIAATTAPGCALDLKTAGAVSKSDVTYHNQVERIMQNRCVECHHQGGVGPFSLESYEDVIENAGMIRKQVERGAMPPWFAAAPAGDEESPWANDCSLSKQEKSDLIAWLAGDRPRGNPAEAPLKRAFSSEWQLGKPDAVLQLPRAVSIKAEGTMPYQFLTVETGFTEDRWVRGYEILPTDASVVHHVIVQVHPKGSKVRNRGEGTEGYWAAYVPGNTHHLWPEGYAKKLPAGATVSFQIHYTPNGRATQDQLRMGLHFATGEPRHIVHTAAVANLRLNIPPGASKHLETKEQAVPFDMNVMAYMAHMHLRGKAFKFEVTRPDGSQEVLLDIPRYDFNWQLRYDYARSHFLPRGSRVKITAVFDNSEGNPANPDPSKTVRWGSQTFDEMMIGYIEYSTPHKRDVAAR
;
A
#
# COMPACT_ATOMS: atom_id res chain seq x y z
N MET A 1 -54.95 12.70 -21.05
CA MET A 1 -55.20 12.54 -22.50
C MET A 1 -53.97 13.13 -23.19
N SER A 2 -53.08 12.32 -23.77
CA SER A 2 -53.17 11.75 -25.14
C SER A 2 -52.94 12.81 -26.22
N TYR A 3 -52.09 12.65 -27.26
CA TYR A 3 -51.19 11.56 -27.68
C TYR A 3 -50.23 12.08 -28.80
N LYS A 4 -49.10 11.40 -29.08
CA LYS A 4 -48.27 11.28 -30.35
C LYS A 4 -48.31 12.39 -31.45
N ALA A 5 -47.16 12.92 -31.90
CA ALA A 5 -46.27 12.47 -33.04
C ALA A 5 -46.82 12.82 -34.47
N ALA A 6 -46.10 12.87 -35.62
CA ALA A 6 -44.71 12.56 -36.04
C ALA A 6 -44.35 13.23 -37.41
N SER A 7 -43.07 13.12 -37.88
CA SER A 7 -42.57 13.24 -39.30
C SER A 7 -42.69 14.58 -40.08
N GLY A 8 -41.84 14.95 -41.07
CA GLY A 8 -40.55 14.40 -41.55
C GLY A 8 -40.03 15.03 -42.89
N LEU A 9 -38.69 15.02 -43.09
CA LEU A 9 -37.88 15.03 -44.36
C LEU A 9 -38.10 16.06 -45.51
N THR A 10 -37.02 16.79 -45.92
CA THR A 10 -36.25 16.62 -47.20
C THR A 10 -35.19 17.74 -47.45
N HIS A 11 -34.17 17.46 -48.30
CA HIS A 11 -32.96 18.27 -48.64
C HIS A 11 -33.00 18.78 -50.11
N PRO A 12 -32.17 19.77 -50.58
CA PRO A 12 -30.77 19.52 -51.04
C PRO A 12 -29.73 20.70 -50.93
N VAL A 13 -28.49 20.42 -51.38
CA VAL A 13 -27.23 21.21 -51.31
C VAL A 13 -26.96 22.00 -52.62
N PRO A 14 -25.95 22.92 -52.70
CA PRO A 14 -24.69 22.56 -53.38
C PRO A 14 -23.37 23.18 -52.83
N MET A 15 -22.22 22.64 -53.27
CA MET A 15 -20.83 22.90 -52.81
C MET A 15 -20.03 23.95 -53.63
N LYS A 16 -18.90 24.44 -53.06
CA LYS A 16 -17.64 24.76 -53.80
C LYS A 16 -16.37 24.47 -52.96
N ARG A 17 -15.27 24.04 -53.62
CA ARG A 17 -13.86 23.83 -53.16
C ARG A 17 -12.96 25.04 -53.63
N PRO A 18 -11.60 25.15 -53.48
CA PRO A 18 -10.54 24.16 -53.11
C PRO A 18 -9.25 24.64 -52.33
N ALA A 19 -8.28 23.70 -52.18
CA ALA A 19 -6.79 23.85 -52.29
C ALA A 19 -5.83 24.19 -51.10
N VAL A 20 -5.28 23.13 -50.49
CA VAL A 20 -3.85 22.76 -50.16
C VAL A 20 -2.67 23.77 -50.23
N ALA A 21 -1.79 23.78 -49.18
CA ALA A 21 -0.32 23.93 -49.28
C ALA A 21 0.48 23.48 -48.00
N SER A 22 1.54 22.67 -48.19
CA SER A 22 2.89 22.52 -47.53
C SER A 22 3.28 23.24 -46.19
N LEU A 23 4.30 22.86 -45.38
CA LEU A 23 5.54 22.05 -45.54
C LEU A 23 6.17 21.58 -44.15
N LEU A 24 7.22 20.75 -44.23
CA LEU A 24 8.26 20.26 -43.28
C LEU A 24 8.83 21.28 -42.23
N VAL A 25 9.55 20.99 -41.10
CA VAL A 25 9.96 19.79 -40.28
C VAL A 25 10.68 20.25 -38.96
N PHE A 26 10.61 19.50 -37.82
CA PHE A 26 11.74 19.11 -36.91
C PHE A 26 11.31 18.30 -35.66
N ALA A 27 12.26 17.59 -35.03
CA ALA A 27 12.06 16.64 -33.93
C ALA A 27 12.67 17.08 -32.57
N ALA A 28 12.11 16.59 -31.46
CA ALA A 28 12.81 16.37 -30.18
C ALA A 28 12.07 15.34 -29.31
N ALA A 29 12.80 14.66 -28.43
CA ALA A 29 12.41 13.47 -27.67
C ALA A 29 11.26 13.65 -26.64
N GLY A 30 10.68 12.52 -26.21
CA GLY A 30 10.29 12.35 -24.79
C GLY A 30 8.81 12.20 -24.42
N PHE A 31 7.86 12.09 -25.35
CA PHE A 31 6.42 12.02 -24.99
C PHE A 31 5.53 11.21 -25.96
N HIS A 32 5.94 10.00 -26.36
CA HIS A 32 5.24 9.21 -27.39
C HIS A 32 5.00 7.73 -27.01
N LEU A 33 3.81 7.43 -26.50
CA LEU A 33 3.14 6.15 -26.73
C LEU A 33 1.60 6.29 -26.80
N HIS A 34 1.00 7.18 -26.00
CA HIS A 34 -0.43 7.51 -26.09
C HIS A 34 -0.80 8.40 -27.30
N ALA A 35 0.13 9.22 -27.80
CA ALA A 35 -0.13 10.07 -28.98
C ALA A 35 -0.16 9.29 -30.31
N GLN A 36 0.54 8.16 -30.39
CA GLN A 36 0.65 7.38 -31.63
C GLN A 36 -0.62 6.60 -31.96
N SER A 37 -1.41 6.15 -30.98
CA SER A 37 -2.68 5.44 -31.25
C SER A 37 -3.72 6.37 -31.88
N ALA A 38 -3.90 7.58 -31.34
CA ALA A 38 -4.79 8.59 -31.91
C ALA A 38 -4.33 9.04 -33.31
N GLY A 39 -3.02 9.27 -33.50
CA GLY A 39 -2.43 9.64 -34.79
C GLY A 39 -2.36 8.51 -35.83
N LEU A 40 -2.49 7.24 -35.40
CA LEU A 40 -2.62 6.10 -36.30
C LEU A 40 -4.09 5.88 -36.69
N ARG A 41 -5.03 6.06 -35.74
CA ARG A 41 -6.46 5.93 -36.03
C ARG A 41 -6.94 6.99 -37.03
N SER A 42 -6.53 8.24 -36.87
CA SER A 42 -6.86 9.30 -37.84
C SER A 42 -6.25 9.11 -39.23
N LYS A 43 -5.16 8.32 -39.35
CA LYS A 43 -4.60 7.91 -40.64
C LYS A 43 -5.36 6.73 -41.25
N PHE A 44 -5.78 5.77 -40.42
CA PHE A 44 -6.61 4.64 -40.86
C PHE A 44 -7.98 5.14 -41.38
N ASP A 45 -8.66 5.97 -40.59
CA ASP A 45 -9.94 6.62 -40.94
C ASP A 45 -9.84 7.59 -42.14
N ALA A 46 -8.64 7.82 -42.69
CA ALA A 46 -8.40 8.61 -43.90
C ALA A 46 -8.21 7.77 -45.17
N PHE A 47 -8.02 6.45 -45.03
CA PHE A 47 -8.00 5.49 -46.13
C PHE A 47 -9.30 4.69 -46.20
N ASP A 48 -9.89 4.36 -45.04
CA ASP A 48 -11.28 3.89 -44.88
C ASP A 48 -12.24 5.02 -45.32
N SER A 49 -12.52 5.05 -46.61
CA SER A 49 -13.29 6.10 -47.29
C SER A 49 -14.78 5.87 -47.18
N ASN A 50 -15.19 4.60 -47.05
CA ASN A 50 -16.58 4.19 -46.87
C ASN A 50 -17.04 4.25 -45.39
N LYS A 51 -16.10 4.26 -44.43
CA LYS A 51 -16.26 4.28 -42.96
C LYS A 51 -16.85 3.00 -42.35
N ASP A 52 -16.56 1.84 -42.94
CA ASP A 52 -16.98 0.53 -42.42
C ASP A 52 -16.01 -0.05 -41.36
N GLY A 53 -14.85 0.58 -41.16
CA GLY A 53 -13.83 0.18 -40.19
C GLY A 53 -12.74 -0.74 -40.76
N VAL A 54 -12.74 -1.00 -42.06
CA VAL A 54 -11.83 -1.88 -42.79
C VAL A 54 -11.39 -1.19 -44.08
N ILE A 55 -10.11 -1.31 -44.46
CA ILE A 55 -9.64 -0.78 -45.75
C ILE A 55 -9.65 -1.94 -46.75
N ASP A 56 -10.53 -1.86 -47.75
CA ASP A 56 -10.72 -2.95 -48.72
C ASP A 56 -9.73 -2.92 -49.90
N GLY A 57 -9.86 -3.87 -50.82
CA GLY A 57 -8.98 -3.97 -51.99
C GLY A 57 -9.06 -2.79 -52.97
N GLU A 58 -10.16 -2.05 -53.05
CA GLU A 58 -10.22 -0.81 -53.86
C GLU A 58 -9.50 0.34 -53.14
N GLU A 59 -9.67 0.44 -51.82
CA GLU A 59 -9.06 1.48 -50.99
C GLU A 59 -7.55 1.27 -50.78
N MET A 60 -7.09 0.02 -50.61
CA MET A 60 -5.66 -0.32 -50.55
C MET A 60 -4.92 0.00 -51.84
N ASN A 61 -5.57 -0.12 -53.01
CA ASN A 61 -4.97 0.21 -54.30
C ASN A 61 -4.65 1.72 -54.44
N ALA A 62 -5.24 2.59 -53.60
CA ALA A 62 -4.88 4.00 -53.53
C ALA A 62 -3.54 4.28 -52.82
N SER A 63 -2.94 3.30 -52.13
CA SER A 63 -1.65 3.45 -51.44
C SER A 63 -0.84 2.15 -51.38
N PRO A 64 0.25 2.01 -52.17
CA PRO A 64 1.11 0.82 -52.19
C PRO A 64 1.78 0.45 -50.86
N VAL A 65 1.67 1.32 -49.85
CA VAL A 65 2.24 1.14 -48.51
C VAL A 65 1.35 0.27 -47.61
N LEU A 66 0.07 0.09 -47.96
CA LEU A 66 -0.92 -0.61 -47.14
C LEU A 66 -0.92 -2.12 -47.31
N GLY A 67 -0.70 -2.63 -48.53
CA GLY A 67 -0.69 -4.08 -48.81
C GLY A 67 0.24 -4.91 -47.89
N PRO A 68 1.47 -4.47 -47.58
CA PRO A 68 2.35 -5.16 -46.62
C PRO A 68 1.95 -5.04 -45.13
N LEU A 69 0.76 -4.53 -44.81
CA LEU A 69 0.19 -4.48 -43.46
C LEU A 69 -1.00 -5.43 -43.28
N ASP A 70 -1.57 -5.93 -44.38
CA ASP A 70 -2.50 -7.06 -44.39
C ASP A 70 -1.68 -8.31 -43.99
N LEU A 71 -2.02 -8.90 -42.84
CA LEU A 71 -1.19 -9.94 -42.19
C LEU A 71 -1.69 -11.36 -42.46
N ASP A 72 -2.95 -11.53 -42.85
CA ASP A 72 -3.51 -12.84 -43.24
C ASP A 72 -3.76 -12.97 -44.75
N ALA A 73 -3.59 -11.87 -45.49
CA ALA A 73 -3.71 -11.75 -46.94
C ALA A 73 -5.12 -12.02 -47.48
N ASP A 74 -6.17 -11.70 -46.71
CA ASP A 74 -7.57 -11.81 -47.13
C ASP A 74 -8.00 -10.67 -48.09
N GLY A 75 -7.19 -9.61 -48.24
CA GLY A 75 -7.50 -8.45 -49.06
C GLY A 75 -8.29 -7.35 -48.34
N ARG A 76 -8.31 -7.36 -46.99
CA ARG A 76 -9.02 -6.41 -46.14
C ARG A 76 -8.18 -6.00 -44.92
N LEU A 77 -7.55 -4.83 -44.97
CA LEU A 77 -6.71 -4.36 -43.86
C LEU A 77 -7.56 -3.83 -42.69
N THR A 78 -7.57 -4.53 -41.55
CA THR A 78 -8.18 -4.02 -40.32
C THR A 78 -7.23 -3.10 -39.53
N PHE A 79 -7.80 -2.24 -38.67
CA PHE A 79 -7.00 -1.38 -37.78
C PHE A 79 -6.10 -2.19 -36.84
N LEU A 80 -6.53 -3.38 -36.41
CA LEU A 80 -5.78 -4.24 -35.50
C LEU A 80 -4.53 -4.82 -36.18
N GLU A 81 -4.62 -5.15 -37.46
CA GLU A 81 -3.49 -5.66 -38.25
C GLU A 81 -2.51 -4.55 -38.61
N ALA A 82 -2.99 -3.37 -38.99
CA ALA A 82 -2.14 -2.19 -39.16
C ALA A 82 -1.31 -1.90 -37.90
N VAL A 83 -1.92 -1.99 -36.70
CA VAL A 83 -1.21 -1.89 -35.41
C VAL A 83 -0.21 -3.03 -35.21
N LYS A 84 -0.59 -4.28 -35.52
CA LYS A 84 0.23 -5.48 -35.29
C LYS A 84 1.44 -5.54 -36.22
N ALA A 85 1.28 -5.20 -37.51
CA ALA A 85 2.34 -5.13 -38.51
C ALA A 85 3.36 -4.03 -38.18
N LEU A 86 2.89 -2.86 -37.71
CA LEU A 86 3.77 -1.78 -37.25
C LEU A 86 4.54 -2.16 -35.97
N ARG A 87 3.93 -2.90 -35.05
CA ARG A 87 4.64 -3.47 -33.88
C ARG A 87 5.69 -4.50 -34.27
N GLN A 88 5.41 -5.38 -35.23
CA GLN A 88 6.37 -6.37 -35.74
C GLN A 88 7.59 -5.71 -36.41
N LYS A 89 7.40 -4.62 -37.15
CA LYS A 89 8.51 -3.82 -37.72
C LYS A 89 9.32 -3.03 -36.68
N ALA A 90 8.85 -2.91 -35.44
CA ALA A 90 9.48 -2.16 -34.36
C ALA A 90 10.23 -3.04 -33.34
N ALA A 91 10.22 -4.36 -33.48
CA ALA A 91 10.88 -5.28 -32.55
C ALA A 91 12.27 -5.72 -33.07
N PRO A 92 13.35 -5.54 -32.29
CA PRO A 92 14.65 -6.15 -32.60
C PRO A 92 14.62 -7.65 -32.29
N ALA A 93 15.17 -8.47 -33.19
CA ALA A 93 15.24 -9.92 -32.99
C ALA A 93 16.20 -10.30 -31.85
N SER A 94 15.74 -11.15 -30.94
CA SER A 94 16.53 -11.64 -29.80
C SER A 94 17.25 -12.95 -30.12
N ALA A 95 18.54 -13.02 -29.79
CA ALA A 95 19.34 -14.24 -29.78
C ALA A 95 20.15 -14.29 -28.47
N SER A 96 20.19 -15.45 -27.82
CA SER A 96 20.77 -15.62 -26.48
C SER A 96 22.21 -16.15 -26.51
N THR A 97 23.13 -15.47 -25.84
CA THR A 97 24.30 -16.08 -25.17
C THR A 97 24.80 -15.17 -24.05
N SER A 98 25.19 -15.74 -22.91
CA SER A 98 25.95 -15.03 -21.88
C SER A 98 27.35 -14.73 -22.39
N ALA A 99 27.66 -13.47 -22.68
CA ALA A 99 28.97 -13.03 -23.12
C ALA A 99 29.73 -12.35 -21.98
N GLU A 100 31.00 -12.70 -21.81
CA GLU A 100 31.96 -11.81 -21.15
C GLU A 100 32.05 -10.47 -21.95
N PRO A 101 32.36 -9.33 -21.31
CA PRO A 101 32.39 -8.02 -21.99
C PRO A 101 33.34 -8.06 -23.19
N ALA A 102 32.86 -7.73 -24.39
CA ALA A 102 33.67 -7.77 -25.60
C ALA A 102 34.74 -6.67 -25.60
N PRO A 103 35.84 -6.79 -26.39
CA PRO A 103 36.74 -5.66 -26.63
C PRO A 103 35.93 -4.47 -27.16
N GLY A 104 36.13 -3.29 -26.59
CA GLY A 104 35.32 -2.09 -26.84
C GLY A 104 34.03 -1.96 -26.00
N ASP A 105 33.72 -2.87 -25.07
CA ASP A 105 32.56 -2.73 -24.17
C ASP A 105 32.84 -1.75 -23.01
N ARG A 106 32.55 -0.47 -23.26
CA ARG A 106 32.77 0.63 -22.31
C ARG A 106 31.94 0.54 -21.02
N ARG A 107 30.89 -0.29 -20.97
CA ARG A 107 29.95 -0.36 -19.82
C ARG A 107 30.62 -0.67 -18.49
N LEU A 108 31.69 -1.46 -18.50
CA LEU A 108 32.44 -1.79 -17.29
C LEU A 108 33.33 -0.62 -16.84
N PHE A 109 33.91 0.11 -17.79
CA PHE A 109 34.72 1.29 -17.52
C PHE A 109 33.84 2.42 -16.97
N ASP A 110 32.74 2.75 -17.64
CA ASP A 110 31.76 3.76 -17.24
C ASP A 110 31.04 3.43 -15.90
N PHE A 111 31.16 2.20 -15.39
CA PHE A 111 30.68 1.77 -14.07
C PHE A 111 31.72 1.97 -12.96
N LEU A 112 33.00 1.88 -13.30
CA LEU A 112 34.11 2.07 -12.35
C LEU A 112 34.50 3.55 -12.25
N ASP A 113 34.33 4.32 -13.32
CA ASP A 113 34.50 5.77 -13.40
C ASP A 113 33.35 6.45 -12.62
N LYS A 114 33.56 6.65 -11.31
CA LYS A 114 32.53 7.17 -10.39
C LYS A 114 32.37 8.67 -10.55
N ASN A 115 33.47 9.37 -10.87
CA ASN A 115 33.51 10.81 -10.98
C ASN A 115 33.10 11.32 -12.39
N LYS A 116 33.11 10.43 -13.40
CA LYS A 116 32.79 10.64 -14.82
C LYS A 116 33.77 11.53 -15.58
N ASP A 117 35.05 11.50 -15.22
CA ASP A 117 36.13 12.23 -15.90
C ASP A 117 36.71 11.47 -17.10
N GLY A 118 36.33 10.20 -17.30
CA GLY A 118 36.79 9.35 -18.40
C GLY A 118 38.08 8.59 -18.12
N ARG A 119 38.54 8.58 -16.86
CA ARG A 119 39.72 7.86 -16.36
C ARG A 119 39.33 7.05 -15.13
N LEU A 120 40.18 6.12 -14.72
CA LEU A 120 40.07 5.44 -13.44
C LEU A 120 41.31 5.74 -12.60
N VAL A 121 41.13 6.12 -11.34
CA VAL A 121 42.22 6.24 -10.36
C VAL A 121 42.24 5.05 -9.38
N GLU A 122 43.30 4.92 -8.57
CA GLU A 122 43.51 3.75 -7.69
C GLU A 122 42.31 3.47 -6.75
N ASP A 123 41.66 4.52 -6.23
CA ASP A 123 40.51 4.46 -5.32
C ASP A 123 39.18 4.04 -6.00
N GLU A 124 39.14 4.02 -7.33
CA GLU A 124 37.96 3.63 -8.10
C GLU A 124 37.91 2.13 -8.40
N LEU A 125 39.08 1.47 -8.48
CA LEU A 125 39.18 0.05 -8.72
C LEU A 125 38.94 -0.80 -7.46
N PRO A 126 38.27 -1.97 -7.58
CA PRO A 126 37.99 -2.84 -6.43
C PRO A 126 39.24 -3.52 -5.82
N ARG A 127 40.42 -3.44 -6.46
CA ARG A 127 41.70 -3.99 -5.96
C ARG A 127 42.89 -3.21 -6.51
N ARG A 128 43.76 -2.66 -5.64
CA ARG A 128 45.02 -1.98 -6.01
C ARG A 128 45.91 -2.76 -6.99
N GLN A 129 46.01 -4.08 -6.84
CA GLN A 129 46.80 -4.96 -7.73
C GLN A 129 46.30 -5.03 -9.18
N TRP A 130 45.09 -4.56 -9.47
CA TRP A 130 44.63 -4.37 -10.84
C TRP A 130 45.10 -3.04 -11.44
N PHE A 131 45.23 -1.99 -10.62
CA PHE A 131 45.67 -0.68 -11.08
C PHE A 131 47.04 -0.79 -11.77
N GLU A 132 48.03 -1.37 -11.08
CA GLU A 132 49.39 -1.66 -11.59
C GLU A 132 49.45 -2.59 -12.82
N ARG A 133 48.33 -3.25 -13.20
CA ARG A 133 48.22 -4.09 -14.41
C ARG A 133 47.49 -3.40 -15.56
N LEU A 134 46.68 -2.37 -15.28
CA LEU A 134 45.93 -1.61 -16.26
C LEU A 134 46.69 -0.34 -16.67
N ASP A 135 47.24 0.38 -15.69
CA ASP A 135 48.14 1.53 -15.87
C ASP A 135 49.42 1.07 -16.56
N THR A 136 49.44 1.24 -17.89
CA THR A 136 50.43 0.62 -18.77
C THR A 136 51.59 1.57 -19.07
N ASP A 137 51.32 2.88 -19.12
CA ASP A 137 52.35 3.91 -19.29
C ASP A 137 52.91 4.48 -17.97
N LYS A 138 52.25 4.20 -16.83
CA LYS A 138 52.64 4.56 -15.46
C LYS A 138 52.48 6.05 -15.13
N ASP A 139 51.50 6.71 -15.72
CA ASP A 139 51.16 8.10 -15.40
C ASP A 139 50.35 8.25 -14.09
N GLY A 140 49.76 7.17 -13.58
CA GLY A 140 48.97 7.15 -12.34
C GLY A 140 47.47 7.30 -12.55
N GLU A 141 46.99 7.24 -13.79
CA GLU A 141 45.60 7.14 -14.20
C GLU A 141 45.42 5.90 -15.11
N VAL A 142 44.19 5.47 -15.38
CA VAL A 142 43.91 4.37 -16.32
C VAL A 142 42.87 4.83 -17.33
N THR A 143 43.25 4.86 -18.60
CA THR A 143 42.36 5.18 -19.71
C THR A 143 41.53 3.97 -20.17
N PHE A 144 40.45 4.21 -20.91
CA PHE A 144 39.64 3.12 -21.48
C PHE A 144 40.45 2.29 -22.48
N GLU A 145 41.29 2.96 -23.25
CA GLU A 145 42.17 2.38 -24.27
C GLU A 145 43.19 1.41 -23.64
N GLU A 146 43.78 1.74 -22.50
CA GLU A 146 44.66 0.83 -21.75
C GLU A 146 43.90 -0.34 -21.14
N ALA A 147 42.75 -0.08 -20.52
CA ALA A 147 41.94 -1.14 -19.92
C ALA A 147 41.47 -2.17 -20.97
N ASP A 148 41.04 -1.71 -22.15
CA ASP A 148 40.65 -2.57 -23.27
C ASP A 148 41.86 -3.34 -23.84
N ALA A 149 43.01 -2.69 -24.00
CA ALA A 149 44.25 -3.33 -24.47
C ALA A 149 44.73 -4.45 -23.53
N VAL A 150 44.63 -4.25 -22.21
CA VAL A 150 45.00 -5.27 -21.21
C VAL A 150 43.99 -6.43 -21.19
N VAL A 151 42.68 -6.15 -21.30
CA VAL A 151 41.64 -7.19 -21.40
C VAL A 151 41.78 -8.01 -22.69
N ALA A 152 42.07 -7.37 -23.82
CA ALA A 152 42.36 -8.03 -25.09
C ALA A 152 43.58 -8.97 -24.96
N ARG A 153 44.69 -8.47 -24.41
CA ARG A 153 45.92 -9.25 -24.19
C ARG A 153 45.71 -10.44 -23.23
N MET A 154 44.96 -10.26 -22.14
CA MET A 154 44.66 -11.36 -21.21
C MET A 154 43.87 -12.48 -21.90
N ARG A 155 42.97 -12.16 -22.83
CA ARG A 155 42.24 -13.14 -23.63
C ARG A 155 43.11 -13.88 -24.64
N GLU A 156 43.99 -13.18 -25.35
CA GLU A 156 44.96 -13.84 -26.26
C GLU A 156 45.86 -14.83 -25.51
N MET A 157 46.19 -14.52 -24.24
CA MET A 157 46.97 -15.40 -23.35
C MET A 157 46.14 -16.47 -22.64
N GLY A 158 44.80 -16.50 -22.80
CA GLY A 158 43.91 -17.46 -22.14
C GLY A 158 43.81 -17.29 -20.62
N GLU A 159 44.18 -16.11 -20.07
CA GLU A 159 44.04 -15.82 -18.64
C GLU A 159 42.56 -15.62 -18.27
N LYS A 160 42.10 -16.24 -17.18
CA LYS A 160 40.75 -16.04 -16.68
C LYS A 160 40.56 -14.61 -16.18
N ILE A 161 39.66 -13.86 -16.81
CA ILE A 161 39.19 -12.57 -16.32
C ILE A 161 38.45 -12.82 -14.99
N PRO A 162 38.87 -12.21 -13.86
CA PRO A 162 38.19 -12.38 -12.58
C PRO A 162 36.76 -11.84 -12.61
N ALA A 163 35.79 -12.65 -12.14
CA ALA A 163 34.41 -12.21 -11.99
C ALA A 163 34.28 -11.12 -10.91
N ILE A 164 33.63 -10.01 -11.27
CA ILE A 164 33.46 -8.83 -10.41
C ILE A 164 32.19 -9.00 -9.55
N PRO A 165 32.26 -8.84 -8.21
CA PRO A 165 31.07 -8.80 -7.37
C PRO A 165 30.22 -7.57 -7.71
N GLY A 166 28.97 -7.77 -8.16
CA GLY A 166 28.03 -6.68 -8.44
C GLY A 166 27.35 -6.71 -9.81
N ALA A 167 27.74 -7.60 -10.73
CA ALA A 167 27.01 -7.77 -11.98
C ALA A 167 25.61 -8.37 -11.73
N PRO A 168 24.51 -7.76 -12.24
CA PRO A 168 23.16 -8.23 -12.00
C PRO A 168 22.88 -9.55 -12.74
N GLY A 169 22.75 -10.64 -11.99
CA GLY A 169 22.33 -11.93 -12.51
C GLY A 169 20.82 -11.96 -12.73
N GLN A 170 20.40 -11.99 -14.00
CA GLN A 170 19.03 -12.24 -14.49
C GLN A 170 17.91 -11.62 -13.65
N GLU A 171 17.52 -10.39 -14.00
CA GLU A 171 16.20 -9.90 -13.65
C GLU A 171 15.14 -10.82 -14.27
N SER A 172 14.34 -11.44 -13.38
CA SER A 172 12.97 -11.84 -13.71
C SER A 172 12.28 -10.68 -14.40
N SER A 173 11.55 -10.98 -15.48
CA SER A 173 10.88 -10.03 -16.39
C SER A 173 10.51 -8.69 -15.74
N ALA A 174 11.00 -7.60 -16.33
CA ALA A 174 10.83 -6.22 -15.86
C ALA A 174 9.43 -5.97 -15.28
N ALA A 175 9.39 -5.81 -13.96
CA ALA A 175 8.22 -5.25 -13.29
C ALA A 175 8.01 -3.81 -13.80
N GLU A 176 6.74 -3.40 -13.87
CA GLU A 176 6.37 -1.99 -14.06
C GLU A 176 7.10 -1.08 -13.05
N PRO A 177 7.25 0.24 -13.35
CA PRO A 177 7.78 1.18 -12.37
C PRO A 177 7.07 0.99 -11.02
N PRO A 178 7.81 0.94 -9.90
CA PRO A 178 7.22 0.58 -8.62
C PRO A 178 6.05 1.52 -8.31
N ALA A 179 4.86 0.95 -8.21
CA ALA A 179 3.69 1.65 -7.74
C ALA A 179 4.01 2.31 -6.39
N GLU A 180 3.55 3.54 -6.18
CA GLU A 180 3.91 4.38 -5.03
C GLU A 180 3.93 3.61 -3.71
N ASP A 181 4.88 3.91 -2.83
CA ASP A 181 4.97 3.24 -1.53
C ASP A 181 3.65 3.38 -0.75
N LEU A 182 3.22 2.30 -0.09
CA LEU A 182 2.04 2.31 0.76
C LEU A 182 2.24 3.15 2.04
N SER A 183 3.49 3.52 2.34
CA SER A 183 3.85 4.49 3.37
C SER A 183 4.10 5.91 2.81
N GLU A 184 3.57 6.95 3.46
CA GLU A 184 3.80 8.37 3.10
C GLU A 184 4.23 9.16 4.35
N ALA A 185 5.45 9.71 4.30
CA ALA A 185 6.01 10.61 5.29
C ALA A 185 5.79 12.10 4.94
N PRO A 186 5.91 13.01 5.92
CA PRO A 186 5.95 14.45 5.65
C PRO A 186 7.03 14.80 4.62
N ARG A 187 6.62 15.40 3.50
CA ARG A 187 7.50 15.87 2.43
C ARG A 187 7.72 17.37 2.58
N ILE A 188 8.95 17.84 2.42
CA ILE A 188 9.26 19.27 2.42
C ILE A 188 8.58 19.93 1.21
N LEU A 189 7.95 21.08 1.46
CA LEU A 189 7.24 21.87 0.44
C LEU A 189 7.93 23.21 0.22
N LYS A 190 7.73 23.79 -0.96
CA LYS A 190 8.24 25.12 -1.29
C LYS A 190 7.36 26.19 -0.62
N ALA A 191 7.85 26.74 0.47
CA ALA A 191 7.03 27.45 1.46
C ALA A 191 6.15 28.59 0.91
N ASN A 192 6.68 29.41 -0.02
CA ASN A 192 5.93 30.52 -0.60
C ASN A 192 4.78 30.09 -1.54
N GLU A 193 4.86 28.91 -2.16
CA GLU A 193 3.77 28.34 -2.97
C GLU A 193 2.62 27.83 -2.11
N HIS A 194 2.85 27.61 -0.81
CA HIS A 194 1.84 27.18 0.16
C HIS A 194 1.48 28.27 1.19
N GLY A 195 1.76 29.54 0.85
CA GLY A 195 1.27 30.71 1.58
C GLY A 195 2.11 31.18 2.76
N VAL A 196 3.27 30.56 3.04
CA VAL A 196 4.19 31.07 4.07
C VAL A 196 4.70 32.46 3.67
N GLY A 197 4.75 33.37 4.62
CA GLY A 197 5.00 34.80 4.41
C GLY A 197 3.75 35.63 4.08
N SER A 198 2.58 35.00 3.88
CA SER A 198 1.31 35.70 3.64
C SER A 198 0.58 36.03 4.95
N LEU A 199 -0.13 37.17 4.96
CA LEU A 199 -1.07 37.51 6.03
C LEU A 199 -2.31 36.60 5.97
N VAL A 200 -2.61 35.88 7.05
CA VAL A 200 -3.80 35.03 7.15
C VAL A 200 -5.06 35.89 7.36
N ALA A 201 -6.13 35.53 6.64
CA ALA A 201 -7.40 36.24 6.69
C ALA A 201 -8.03 36.19 8.09
N ASP A 202 -8.66 37.29 8.50
CA ASP A 202 -9.23 37.43 9.83
C ASP A 202 -10.64 36.85 9.95
N VAL A 203 -10.70 35.52 9.99
CA VAL A 203 -11.96 34.78 10.12
C VAL A 203 -12.56 34.89 11.53
N LEU A 204 -13.89 34.87 11.60
CA LEU A 204 -14.64 34.74 12.86
C LEU A 204 -14.71 33.25 13.22
N LEU A 205 -14.22 32.91 14.41
CA LEU A 205 -14.17 31.56 14.95
C LEU A 205 -15.17 31.41 16.08
N ARG A 206 -15.84 30.26 16.16
CA ARG A 206 -16.77 29.93 17.25
C ARG A 206 -16.22 28.78 18.09
N ASP A 207 -16.04 29.03 19.38
CA ASP A 207 -15.52 28.02 20.30
C ASP A 207 -16.63 27.09 20.85
N PHE A 208 -16.21 26.07 21.60
CA PHE A 208 -17.13 25.14 22.25
C PHE A 208 -17.99 25.81 23.34
N ALA A 209 -17.55 26.90 23.96
CA ALA A 209 -18.41 27.69 24.86
C ALA A 209 -19.47 28.51 24.09
N GLY A 210 -19.43 28.49 22.75
CA GLY A 210 -20.31 29.24 21.86
C GLY A 210 -19.92 30.70 21.69
N GLN A 211 -18.74 31.11 22.19
CA GLN A 211 -18.21 32.45 22.03
C GLN A 211 -17.66 32.63 20.62
N GLU A 212 -17.96 33.76 20.00
CA GLU A 212 -17.41 34.14 18.70
C GLU A 212 -16.27 35.15 18.89
N ARG A 213 -15.12 34.88 18.30
CA ARG A 213 -13.90 35.69 18.38
C ARG A 213 -13.21 35.72 17.03
N HIS A 214 -12.59 36.84 16.67
CA HIS A 214 -11.80 36.89 15.44
C HIS A 214 -10.44 36.20 15.64
N LEU A 215 -9.86 35.66 14.57
CA LEU A 215 -8.53 35.03 14.62
C LEU A 215 -7.47 35.98 15.24
N ARG A 216 -7.55 37.30 15.00
CA ARG A 216 -6.69 38.30 15.66
C ARG A 216 -6.75 38.26 17.19
N ASP A 217 -7.89 37.94 17.80
CA ASP A 217 -8.06 37.99 19.25
C ASP A 217 -7.26 36.87 19.92
N HIS A 218 -7.10 35.74 19.23
CA HIS A 218 -6.26 34.63 19.67
C HIS A 218 -4.76 34.98 19.60
N VAL A 219 -4.30 35.75 18.61
CA VAL A 219 -2.90 36.20 18.48
C VAL A 219 -2.57 37.39 19.39
N THR A 220 -3.52 38.30 19.62
CA THR A 220 -3.28 39.60 20.27
C THR A 220 -2.67 39.45 21.67
N GLY A 221 -1.52 40.10 21.88
CA GLY A 221 -0.76 40.04 23.14
C GLY A 221 0.11 38.78 23.30
N SER A 222 0.32 38.01 22.24
CA SER A 222 1.30 36.91 22.17
C SER A 222 2.38 37.20 21.11
N LYS A 223 3.48 36.45 21.14
CA LYS A 223 4.51 36.49 20.09
C LYS A 223 4.12 35.73 18.83
N GLY A 224 3.08 34.89 18.92
CA GLY A 224 2.62 34.03 17.84
C GLY A 224 1.59 33.00 18.33
N LEU A 225 0.87 32.41 17.38
CA LEU A 225 -0.21 31.45 17.62
C LEU A 225 0.05 30.16 16.83
N VAL A 226 -0.03 29.02 17.51
CA VAL A 226 -0.15 27.71 16.87
C VAL A 226 -1.63 27.39 16.68
N ILE A 227 -2.03 27.12 15.44
CA ILE A 227 -3.33 26.55 15.09
C ILE A 227 -3.08 25.08 14.77
N ALA A 228 -3.58 24.17 15.60
CA ALA A 228 -3.38 22.74 15.43
C ALA A 228 -4.67 22.04 15.02
N PHE A 229 -4.68 21.45 13.82
CA PHE A 229 -5.83 20.67 13.36
C PHE A 229 -5.78 19.27 13.96
N PHE A 230 -6.95 18.72 14.26
CA PHE A 230 -7.16 17.33 14.65
C PHE A 230 -8.50 16.84 14.08
N GLY A 231 -8.65 15.53 13.91
CA GLY A 231 -9.96 14.88 13.73
C GLY A 231 -10.15 13.86 14.85
N ALA A 232 -11.29 13.90 15.53
CA ALA A 232 -11.62 13.03 16.66
C ALA A 232 -11.62 11.53 16.29
N THR A 233 -11.96 11.21 15.04
CA THR A 233 -11.96 9.86 14.45
C THR A 233 -10.67 9.51 13.70
N CYS A 234 -9.79 10.50 13.46
CA CYS A 234 -8.56 10.28 12.71
C CYS A 234 -7.50 9.54 13.56
N PRO A 235 -7.03 8.35 13.16
CA PRO A 235 -6.11 7.55 13.97
C PRO A 235 -4.73 8.21 14.15
N ILE A 236 -4.32 9.09 13.22
CA ILE A 236 -3.05 9.83 13.33
C ILE A 236 -3.20 11.04 14.27
N SER A 237 -4.37 11.67 14.31
CA SER A 237 -4.68 12.69 15.33
C SER A 237 -4.61 12.09 16.73
N GLY A 238 -5.16 10.88 16.93
CA GLY A 238 -5.06 10.15 18.20
C GLY A 238 -3.61 9.94 18.62
N LYS A 239 -2.77 9.41 17.72
CA LYS A 239 -1.33 9.21 17.94
C LYS A 239 -0.57 10.50 18.23
N LEU A 240 -0.97 11.63 17.64
CA LEU A 240 -0.37 12.96 17.88
C LEU A 240 -0.92 13.69 19.13
N GLY A 241 -2.08 13.29 19.66
CA GLY A 241 -2.73 13.91 20.82
C GLY A 241 -1.80 14.15 22.02
N PRO A 242 -0.97 13.16 22.44
CA PRO A 242 0.01 13.36 23.51
C PRO A 242 1.10 14.41 23.21
N GLU A 243 1.50 14.58 21.94
CA GLU A 243 2.47 15.62 21.56
C GLU A 243 1.81 17.01 21.54
N LEU A 244 0.55 17.11 21.10
CA LEU A 244 -0.25 18.34 21.23
C LEU A 244 -0.40 18.74 22.71
N ALA A 245 -0.62 17.78 23.61
CA ALA A 245 -0.71 18.01 25.06
C ALA A 245 0.63 18.40 25.72
N ARG A 246 1.77 18.11 25.07
CA ARG A 246 3.10 18.63 25.46
C ARG A 246 3.32 20.04 24.93
N LEU A 247 3.07 20.27 23.64
CA LEU A 247 3.15 21.59 23.01
C LEU A 247 2.30 22.64 23.73
N GLU A 248 1.08 22.28 24.13
CA GLU A 248 0.19 23.13 24.91
C GLU A 248 0.84 23.66 26.21
N LYS A 249 1.68 22.85 26.88
CA LYS A 249 2.36 23.24 28.12
C LYS A 249 3.64 24.03 27.84
N ASP A 250 4.32 23.71 26.73
CA ASP A 250 5.60 24.31 26.35
C ASP A 250 5.46 25.71 25.73
N LEU A 251 4.36 25.99 25.02
CA LEU A 251 4.16 27.23 24.26
C LEU A 251 3.91 28.49 25.13
N PRO A 252 3.04 28.46 26.16
CA PRO A 252 2.74 29.66 26.95
C PRO A 252 3.94 30.28 27.69
N PRO A 253 4.86 29.51 28.32
CA PRO A 253 6.08 30.06 28.91
C PRO A 253 6.99 30.80 27.92
N GLN A 254 6.91 30.48 26.62
CA GLN A 254 7.69 31.13 25.57
C GLN A 254 7.01 32.41 25.05
N GLY A 255 5.75 32.64 25.42
CA GLY A 255 4.91 33.76 24.97
C GLY A 255 4.07 33.47 23.73
N LEU A 256 3.91 32.20 23.35
CA LEU A 256 2.99 31.76 22.28
C LEU A 256 1.68 31.24 22.86
N ARG A 257 0.64 31.16 22.02
CA ARG A 257 -0.63 30.49 22.36
C ARG A 257 -0.89 29.33 21.40
N MET A 258 -1.85 28.47 21.75
CA MET A 258 -2.37 27.42 20.87
C MET A 258 -3.90 27.48 20.81
N ILE A 259 -4.47 27.13 19.66
CA ILE A 259 -5.87 26.71 19.50
C ILE A 259 -5.94 25.37 18.79
N LEU A 260 -6.99 24.61 19.10
CA LEU A 260 -7.28 23.31 18.52
C LEU A 260 -8.47 23.44 17.56
N VAL A 261 -8.37 22.86 16.37
CA VAL A 261 -9.40 22.98 15.33
C VAL A 261 -9.80 21.59 14.85
N CYS A 262 -11.08 21.25 14.95
CA CYS A 262 -11.66 20.15 14.19
C CYS A 262 -12.22 20.71 12.86
N PRO A 263 -11.65 20.34 11.70
CA PRO A 263 -12.14 20.75 10.38
C PRO A 263 -13.22 19.82 9.81
N VAL A 264 -13.55 18.72 10.50
CA VAL A 264 -14.50 17.71 10.03
C VAL A 264 -15.89 18.08 10.53
N GLY A 265 -16.69 18.73 9.69
CA GLY A 265 -17.97 19.34 10.11
C GLY A 265 -19.03 18.37 10.63
N ALA A 266 -18.90 17.07 10.34
CA ALA A 266 -19.81 16.03 10.80
C ALA A 266 -19.39 15.36 12.12
N GLU A 267 -18.12 15.49 12.54
CA GLU A 267 -17.71 14.96 13.85
C GLU A 267 -18.52 15.62 14.95
N SER A 268 -19.18 14.81 15.77
CA SER A 268 -20.09 15.35 16.78
C SER A 268 -19.30 16.11 17.85
N ARG A 269 -19.94 17.11 18.46
CA ARG A 269 -19.39 17.79 19.64
C ARG A 269 -19.04 16.81 20.77
N GLU A 270 -19.75 15.68 20.88
CA GLU A 270 -19.45 14.63 21.84
C GLU A 270 -18.13 13.94 21.52
N ASP A 271 -17.89 13.57 20.27
CA ASP A 271 -16.67 12.86 19.85
C ASP A 271 -15.45 13.76 19.91
N ILE A 272 -15.60 15.03 19.53
CA ILE A 272 -14.55 16.04 19.71
C ILE A 272 -14.24 16.22 21.21
N GLN A 273 -15.25 16.26 22.08
CA GLN A 273 -15.04 16.36 23.53
C GLN A 273 -14.39 15.09 24.11
N LYS A 274 -14.74 13.90 23.60
CA LYS A 274 -14.07 12.62 23.96
C LYS A 274 -12.58 12.69 23.61
N PHE A 275 -12.23 13.14 22.41
CA PHE A 275 -10.83 13.31 21.99
C PHE A 275 -10.06 14.26 22.92
N VAL A 276 -10.60 15.47 23.12
CA VAL A 276 -10.02 16.52 23.98
C VAL A 276 -9.78 16.00 25.40
N SER A 277 -10.77 15.33 25.98
CA SER A 277 -10.68 14.75 27.33
C SER A 277 -9.72 13.55 27.40
N ALA A 278 -9.67 12.69 26.38
CA ALA A 278 -8.81 11.51 26.34
C ALA A 278 -7.31 11.87 26.31
N HIS A 279 -6.95 13.01 25.71
CA HIS A 279 -5.59 13.53 25.65
C HIS A 279 -5.29 14.63 26.68
N ALA A 280 -6.26 14.96 27.55
CA ALA A 280 -6.17 16.02 28.56
C ALA A 280 -5.74 17.40 27.98
N LEU A 281 -6.30 17.74 26.81
CA LEU A 281 -6.10 19.02 26.13
C LEU A 281 -6.97 20.11 26.78
N ALA A 282 -6.43 21.32 26.93
CA ALA A 282 -7.10 22.45 27.59
C ALA A 282 -7.23 23.71 26.72
N SER A 283 -6.67 23.67 25.50
CA SER A 283 -6.62 24.83 24.61
C SER A 283 -7.99 25.11 23.99
N PRO A 284 -8.31 26.36 23.62
CA PRO A 284 -9.59 26.68 23.00
C PRO A 284 -9.85 25.81 21.77
N VAL A 285 -10.98 25.11 21.78
CA VAL A 285 -11.39 24.17 20.73
C VAL A 285 -12.41 24.85 19.82
N ILE A 286 -12.13 24.84 18.52
CA ILE A 286 -12.97 25.36 17.44
C ILE A 286 -13.50 24.18 16.62
N HIS A 287 -14.80 24.18 16.29
CA HIS A 287 -15.36 23.29 15.27
C HIS A 287 -15.54 24.10 13.98
N ASP A 288 -14.65 23.92 13.02
CA ASP A 288 -14.67 24.62 11.73
C ASP A 288 -15.64 23.91 10.76
N ALA A 289 -16.88 23.70 11.21
CA ALA A 289 -17.87 22.89 10.50
C ALA A 289 -18.38 23.52 9.19
N ASP A 290 -18.18 24.83 9.01
CA ASP A 290 -18.42 25.54 7.75
C ASP A 290 -17.15 25.65 6.87
N GLY A 291 -16.00 25.14 7.35
CA GLY A 291 -14.73 25.08 6.63
C GLY A 291 -14.05 26.43 6.40
N ARG A 292 -14.47 27.50 7.07
CA ARG A 292 -13.94 28.86 6.84
C ARG A 292 -12.47 28.99 7.20
N LEU A 293 -12.04 28.46 8.34
CA LEU A 293 -10.64 28.54 8.77
C LEU A 293 -9.76 27.60 7.93
N GLY A 294 -10.23 26.39 7.64
CA GLY A 294 -9.59 25.45 6.73
C GLY A 294 -9.38 26.04 5.34
N ALA A 295 -10.40 26.70 4.77
CA ALA A 295 -10.28 27.39 3.50
C ALA A 295 -9.32 28.59 3.55
N ALA A 296 -9.36 29.39 4.61
CA ALA A 296 -8.46 30.54 4.80
C ALA A 296 -6.98 30.16 4.95
N LEU A 297 -6.70 28.95 5.44
CA LEU A 297 -5.35 28.39 5.56
C LEU A 297 -4.96 27.48 4.38
N ALA A 298 -5.89 27.20 3.46
CA ALA A 298 -5.79 26.13 2.46
C ALA A 298 -5.32 24.80 3.08
N ALA A 299 -5.96 24.40 4.19
CA ALA A 299 -5.60 23.20 4.93
C ALA A 299 -5.91 21.91 4.16
N THR A 300 -5.04 20.92 4.29
CA THR A 300 -5.05 19.72 3.44
C THR A 300 -5.35 18.42 4.20
N THR A 301 -5.02 18.35 5.49
CA THR A 301 -5.26 17.17 6.32
C THR A 301 -5.73 17.50 7.74
N THR A 302 -6.29 16.50 8.40
CA THR A 302 -6.72 16.60 9.80
C THR A 302 -5.58 16.73 10.82
N THR A 303 -4.29 16.70 10.45
CA THR A 303 -3.19 16.90 11.43
C THR A 303 -2.20 17.98 11.02
N GLU A 304 -2.62 18.88 10.14
CA GLU A 304 -1.82 20.03 9.73
C GLU A 304 -1.77 21.08 10.86
N VAL A 305 -0.57 21.59 11.15
CA VAL A 305 -0.36 22.68 12.10
C VAL A 305 0.10 23.92 11.36
N PHE A 306 -0.31 25.09 11.86
CA PHE A 306 0.04 26.40 11.30
C PHE A 306 0.58 27.27 12.43
N LEU A 307 1.78 27.84 12.26
CA LEU A 307 2.35 28.81 13.18
C LEU A 307 2.23 30.19 12.58
N LEU A 308 1.53 31.08 13.28
CA LEU A 308 1.42 32.49 12.93
C LEU A 308 2.35 33.33 13.80
N ASP A 309 2.93 34.38 13.23
CA ASP A 309 3.60 35.44 14.00
C ASP A 309 2.59 36.37 14.71
N ALA A 310 3.09 37.37 15.44
CA ALA A 310 2.26 38.38 16.12
C ALA A 310 1.40 39.27 15.19
N ALA A 311 1.70 39.32 13.88
CA ALA A 311 0.94 40.07 12.87
C ALA A 311 -0.16 39.22 12.18
N ARG A 312 -0.17 37.89 12.41
CA ARG A 312 -0.88 36.84 11.66
C ARG A 312 -0.27 36.49 10.30
N THR A 313 1.01 36.77 10.09
CA THR A 313 1.76 36.21 8.96
C THR A 313 1.93 34.71 9.19
N LEU A 314 1.65 33.89 8.18
CA LEU A 314 1.93 32.46 8.24
C LEU A 314 3.45 32.22 8.21
N PHE A 315 4.01 31.70 9.30
CA PHE A 315 5.44 31.52 9.50
C PHE A 315 5.89 30.07 9.28
N TYR A 316 5.03 29.10 9.61
CA TYR A 316 5.23 27.68 9.30
C TYR A 316 3.90 26.97 9.05
N ARG A 317 3.89 25.97 8.16
CA ARG A 317 2.76 25.02 8.02
C ARG A 317 3.24 23.58 7.79
N GLY A 318 2.43 22.60 8.17
CA GLY A 318 2.64 21.20 7.80
C GLY A 318 2.53 20.24 8.98
N ALA A 319 3.37 19.22 9.03
CA ALA A 319 3.38 18.23 10.11
C ALA A 319 3.89 18.81 11.44
N VAL A 320 3.48 18.22 12.57
CA VAL A 320 4.08 18.49 13.90
C VAL A 320 5.54 18.00 13.92
N ASN A 321 5.74 16.76 13.47
CA ASN A 321 7.00 16.04 13.38
C ASN A 321 6.87 14.89 12.34
N ASP A 322 7.90 14.07 12.19
CA ASP A 322 7.96 12.91 11.28
C ASP A 322 7.65 11.55 11.93
N GLN A 323 7.26 11.51 13.21
CA GLN A 323 7.08 10.26 13.97
C GLN A 323 5.97 9.36 13.40
N TYR A 324 4.92 9.96 12.84
CA TYR A 324 3.77 9.25 12.30
C TYR A 324 3.52 9.70 10.85
N GLY A 325 3.11 8.76 10.01
CA GLY A 325 2.63 9.05 8.66
C GLY A 325 1.52 8.09 8.24
N LEU A 326 1.17 8.10 6.95
CA LEU A 326 0.34 7.03 6.41
C LEU A 326 1.20 5.77 6.28
N GLY A 327 0.68 4.62 6.72
CA GLY A 327 1.38 3.32 6.62
C GLY A 327 2.59 3.10 7.54
N TYR A 328 3.00 4.07 8.37
CA TYR A 328 4.11 3.87 9.32
C TYR A 328 3.98 4.64 10.65
N ALA A 329 4.70 4.16 11.66
CA ALA A 329 4.94 4.85 12.92
C ALA A 329 6.37 4.56 13.41
N ARG A 330 7.04 5.57 13.96
CA ARG A 330 8.37 5.50 14.58
C ARG A 330 8.26 5.52 16.10
N GLU A 331 9.23 4.94 16.79
CA GLU A 331 9.33 5.03 18.25
C GLU A 331 9.47 6.48 18.73
N SER A 332 10.18 7.31 17.97
CA SER A 332 10.35 8.75 18.21
C SER A 332 10.44 9.55 16.90
N ALA A 333 10.19 10.86 16.97
CA ALA A 333 10.48 11.78 15.88
C ALA A 333 12.00 11.92 15.66
N THR A 334 12.41 12.07 14.39
CA THR A 334 13.77 12.48 14.00
C THR A 334 13.83 13.96 13.57
N ARG A 335 12.69 14.53 13.15
CA ARG A 335 12.54 15.93 12.70
C ARG A 335 11.34 16.59 13.40
N PRO A 336 11.57 17.43 14.43
CA PRO A 336 10.50 18.05 15.21
C PRO A 336 10.07 19.40 14.59
N TYR A 337 9.60 19.37 13.33
CA TYR A 337 9.38 20.53 12.46
C TYR A 337 8.74 21.75 13.16
N LEU A 338 7.59 21.58 13.82
CA LEU A 338 6.90 22.69 14.49
C LEU A 338 7.74 23.30 15.63
N ARG A 339 8.45 22.47 16.39
CA ARG A 339 9.29 22.96 17.52
C ARG A 339 10.48 23.75 17.01
N ASP A 340 11.05 23.38 15.87
CA ASP A 340 12.14 24.13 15.24
C ASP A 340 11.63 25.43 14.61
N ALA A 341 10.44 25.43 14.01
CA ALA A 341 9.77 26.65 13.57
C ALA A 341 9.49 27.64 14.72
N VAL A 342 9.02 27.15 15.87
CA VAL A 342 8.82 27.98 17.07
C VAL A 342 10.13 28.58 17.57
N LYS A 343 11.23 27.80 17.60
CA LYS A 343 12.57 28.32 17.96
C LYS A 343 13.05 29.40 16.99
N ALA A 344 12.78 29.24 15.68
CA ALA A 344 13.17 30.20 14.65
C ALA A 344 12.39 31.52 14.79
N LEU A 345 11.06 31.45 14.95
CA LEU A 345 10.19 32.61 15.21
C LEU A 345 10.66 33.40 16.45
N LEU A 346 10.95 32.71 17.55
CA LEU A 346 11.42 33.33 18.80
C LEU A 346 12.81 33.99 18.68
N LYS A 347 13.61 33.61 17.68
CA LYS A 347 14.90 34.22 17.34
C LYS A 347 14.80 35.31 16.28
N GLY A 348 13.65 35.46 15.61
CA GLY A 348 13.48 36.38 14.48
C GLY A 348 14.25 35.96 13.22
N VAL A 349 14.44 34.66 13.00
CA VAL A 349 15.10 34.09 11.81
C VAL A 349 14.16 33.12 11.10
N GLU A 350 14.31 32.95 9.79
CA GLU A 350 13.53 31.95 9.05
C GLU A 350 13.85 30.52 9.51
N PRO A 351 12.85 29.60 9.54
CA PRO A 351 13.10 28.20 9.86
C PRO A 351 13.68 27.45 8.65
N GLU A 352 14.59 26.50 8.89
CA GLU A 352 15.20 25.64 7.86
C GLU A 352 14.13 24.93 7.00
N ILE A 353 13.05 24.49 7.64
CA ILE A 353 11.89 23.88 6.97
C ILE A 353 10.65 24.69 7.36
N ALA A 354 10.22 25.56 6.46
CA ALA A 354 9.07 26.44 6.67
C ALA A 354 7.73 25.82 6.21
N ALA A 355 7.75 24.78 5.37
CA ALA A 355 6.54 24.07 4.94
C ALA A 355 6.79 22.56 4.74
N THR A 356 5.83 21.74 5.17
CA THR A 356 5.78 20.30 4.84
C THR A 356 4.35 19.86 4.50
N THR A 357 4.19 18.69 3.85
CA THR A 357 2.91 17.97 3.91
C THR A 357 2.67 17.48 5.34
N ALA A 358 1.41 17.46 5.77
CA ALA A 358 1.02 16.81 7.02
C ALA A 358 0.42 15.42 6.74
N PRO A 359 0.56 14.45 7.67
CA PRO A 359 -0.14 13.19 7.59
C PRO A 359 -1.62 13.35 8.01
N GLY A 360 -2.38 12.25 8.09
CA GLY A 360 -3.78 12.28 8.54
C GLY A 360 -4.82 12.06 7.44
N CYS A 361 -6.09 12.22 7.78
CA CYS A 361 -7.20 12.11 6.84
C CYS A 361 -7.17 13.34 5.90
N ALA A 362 -7.29 13.10 4.59
CA ALA A 362 -7.31 14.19 3.61
C ALA A 362 -8.64 14.96 3.68
N LEU A 363 -8.56 16.29 3.76
CA LEU A 363 -9.72 17.17 3.81
C LEU A 363 -10.26 17.42 2.41
N ASP A 364 -11.57 17.31 2.26
CA ASP A 364 -12.29 17.66 1.03
C ASP A 364 -13.00 19.02 1.22
N LEU A 365 -12.19 20.07 1.36
CA LEU A 365 -12.71 21.44 1.52
C LEU A 365 -13.48 21.86 0.27
N LYS A 366 -14.70 22.38 0.45
CA LYS A 366 -15.59 22.82 -0.62
C LYS A 366 -15.03 24.03 -1.36
N THR A 367 -14.21 23.79 -2.38
CA THR A 367 -13.81 24.83 -3.33
C THR A 367 -14.97 25.19 -4.25
N ALA A 368 -15.17 26.49 -4.49
CA ALA A 368 -16.22 27.01 -5.37
C ALA A 368 -15.84 26.82 -6.84
N GLY A 369 -15.85 25.57 -7.31
CA GLY A 369 -15.61 25.19 -8.71
C GLY A 369 -16.87 24.64 -9.39
N ALA A 370 -16.89 24.67 -10.71
CA ALA A 370 -17.90 23.96 -11.49
C ALA A 370 -17.62 22.45 -11.40
N VAL A 371 -18.52 21.72 -10.74
CA VAL A 371 -18.38 20.27 -10.54
C VAL A 371 -19.00 19.52 -11.74
N SER A 372 -18.31 18.48 -12.23
CA SER A 372 -18.82 17.63 -13.29
C SER A 372 -20.00 16.78 -12.80
N LYS A 373 -21.10 16.76 -13.58
CA LYS A 373 -22.21 15.85 -13.32
C LYS A 373 -21.81 14.40 -13.53
N SER A 374 -22.20 13.54 -12.60
CA SER A 374 -21.98 12.10 -12.63
C SER A 374 -23.26 11.34 -12.97
N ASP A 375 -23.22 10.43 -13.95
CA ASP A 375 -24.30 9.46 -14.20
C ASP A 375 -24.29 8.31 -13.19
N VAL A 376 -23.16 8.08 -12.51
CA VAL A 376 -23.05 7.21 -11.32
C VAL A 376 -23.75 7.89 -10.15
N THR A 377 -24.51 7.12 -9.34
CA THR A 377 -25.19 7.61 -8.13
C THR A 377 -24.89 6.73 -6.92
N TYR A 378 -25.14 7.25 -5.71
CA TYR A 378 -24.86 6.52 -4.48
C TYR A 378 -25.66 5.22 -4.37
N HIS A 379 -26.99 5.31 -4.35
CA HIS A 379 -27.84 4.12 -4.14
C HIS A 379 -27.73 3.10 -5.28
N ASN A 380 -27.36 3.51 -6.51
CA ASN A 380 -27.26 2.59 -7.64
C ASN A 380 -25.88 1.87 -7.68
N GLN A 381 -24.75 2.58 -7.72
CA GLN A 381 -23.43 1.93 -7.80
C GLN A 381 -22.62 2.03 -6.52
N VAL A 382 -22.46 3.23 -5.94
CA VAL A 382 -21.46 3.43 -4.86
C VAL A 382 -21.79 2.65 -3.60
N GLU A 383 -23.06 2.54 -3.22
CA GLU A 383 -23.48 1.77 -2.05
C GLU A 383 -23.17 0.27 -2.21
N ARG A 384 -23.20 -0.28 -3.43
CA ARG A 384 -22.76 -1.66 -3.72
C ARG A 384 -21.26 -1.81 -3.54
N ILE A 385 -20.49 -0.85 -4.04
CA ILE A 385 -19.03 -0.82 -3.88
C ILE A 385 -18.68 -0.75 -2.39
N MET A 386 -19.27 0.18 -1.63
CA MET A 386 -19.01 0.32 -0.20
C MET A 386 -19.36 -0.97 0.54
N GLN A 387 -20.55 -1.54 0.35
CA GLN A 387 -20.98 -2.73 1.07
C GLN A 387 -20.12 -3.97 0.75
N ASN A 388 -19.76 -4.17 -0.52
CA ASN A 388 -18.98 -5.34 -0.94
C ASN A 388 -17.48 -5.23 -0.65
N ARG A 389 -16.93 -4.00 -0.58
CA ARG A 389 -15.48 -3.76 -0.62
C ARG A 389 -14.91 -3.06 0.61
N CYS A 390 -15.70 -2.21 1.28
CA CYS A 390 -15.21 -1.33 2.36
C CYS A 390 -15.84 -1.66 3.71
N VAL A 391 -17.16 -1.88 3.73
CA VAL A 391 -17.99 -1.98 4.95
C VAL A 391 -17.70 -3.23 5.80
N GLU A 392 -17.01 -4.24 5.25
CA GLU A 392 -16.45 -5.35 6.07
C GLU A 392 -15.55 -4.85 7.21
N CYS A 393 -14.80 -3.78 6.96
CA CYS A 393 -13.97 -3.13 7.97
C CYS A 393 -14.60 -1.83 8.46
N HIS A 394 -15.26 -1.08 7.57
CA HIS A 394 -15.84 0.24 7.84
C HIS A 394 -17.33 0.16 8.19
N HIS A 395 -17.65 -0.58 9.24
CA HIS A 395 -18.98 -0.59 9.89
C HIS A 395 -18.86 -0.23 11.37
N GLN A 396 -19.97 0.06 12.04
CA GLN A 396 -19.98 0.28 13.49
C GLN A 396 -19.46 -0.96 14.23
N GLY A 397 -18.33 -0.81 14.93
CA GLY A 397 -17.66 -1.91 15.64
C GLY A 397 -16.66 -2.72 14.81
N GLY A 398 -16.48 -2.39 13.52
CA GLY A 398 -15.45 -2.95 12.67
C GLY A 398 -14.05 -2.45 12.99
N VAL A 399 -13.04 -2.96 12.28
CA VAL A 399 -11.63 -2.57 12.47
C VAL A 399 -11.24 -1.25 11.78
N GLY A 400 -12.12 -0.69 10.95
CA GLY A 400 -11.94 0.61 10.30
C GLY A 400 -12.10 1.77 11.29
N PRO A 401 -11.38 2.89 11.11
CA PRO A 401 -11.43 4.03 12.04
C PRO A 401 -12.76 4.83 12.01
N PHE A 402 -13.58 4.63 10.98
CA PHE A 402 -14.88 5.29 10.78
C PHE A 402 -15.84 4.41 9.96
N SER A 403 -17.15 4.66 10.09
CA SER A 403 -18.22 4.05 9.30
C SER A 403 -18.12 4.43 7.81
N LEU A 404 -18.59 3.56 6.92
CA LEU A 404 -18.94 3.86 5.52
C LEU A 404 -20.30 3.25 5.13
N GLU A 405 -21.21 3.10 6.11
CA GLU A 405 -22.53 2.46 5.95
C GLU A 405 -23.63 3.39 5.39
N SER A 406 -23.37 4.69 5.32
CA SER A 406 -24.30 5.71 4.84
C SER A 406 -23.71 6.63 3.77
N TYR A 407 -24.59 7.36 3.07
CA TYR A 407 -24.17 8.38 2.10
C TYR A 407 -23.34 9.46 2.78
N GLU A 408 -23.80 9.93 3.94
CA GLU A 408 -23.16 10.95 4.76
C GLU A 408 -21.71 10.55 5.10
N ASP A 409 -21.50 9.35 5.65
CA ASP A 409 -20.17 8.79 5.96
C ASP A 409 -19.20 8.86 4.75
N VAL A 410 -19.69 8.50 3.57
CA VAL A 410 -18.87 8.42 2.34
C VAL A 410 -18.56 9.82 1.79
N ILE A 411 -19.49 10.78 1.89
CA ILE A 411 -19.25 12.18 1.50
C ILE A 411 -18.21 12.83 2.42
N GLU A 412 -18.30 12.59 3.71
CA GLU A 412 -17.44 13.20 4.73
C GLU A 412 -16.00 12.68 4.64
N ASN A 413 -15.85 11.40 4.33
CA ASN A 413 -14.55 10.76 4.12
C ASN A 413 -14.07 10.81 2.66
N ALA A 414 -14.77 11.50 1.75
CA ALA A 414 -14.57 11.43 0.31
C ALA A 414 -13.12 11.69 -0.15
N GLY A 415 -12.45 12.70 0.42
CA GLY A 415 -11.06 13.02 0.12
C GLY A 415 -10.09 11.90 0.52
N MET A 416 -10.34 11.23 1.65
CA MET A 416 -9.53 10.13 2.15
C MET A 416 -9.80 8.82 1.38
N ILE A 417 -11.07 8.52 1.08
CA ILE A 417 -11.46 7.37 0.23
C ILE A 417 -10.78 7.51 -1.14
N ARG A 418 -10.92 8.68 -1.79
CA ARG A 418 -10.28 8.99 -3.08
C ARG A 418 -8.77 8.74 -3.01
N LYS A 419 -8.06 9.35 -2.05
CA LYS A 419 -6.61 9.19 -1.86
C LYS A 419 -6.17 7.73 -1.66
N GLN A 420 -6.90 6.94 -0.86
CA GLN A 420 -6.52 5.55 -0.58
C GLN A 420 -6.85 4.59 -1.75
N VAL A 421 -7.94 4.85 -2.49
CA VAL A 421 -8.33 4.07 -3.67
C VAL A 421 -7.43 4.39 -4.87
N GLU A 422 -7.08 5.66 -5.10
CA GLU A 422 -6.16 6.10 -6.17
C GLU A 422 -4.81 5.38 -6.05
N ARG A 423 -4.16 5.47 -4.89
CA ARG A 423 -2.89 4.80 -4.59
C ARG A 423 -2.98 3.27 -4.44
N GLY A 424 -4.18 2.69 -4.53
CA GLY A 424 -4.40 1.25 -4.43
C GLY A 424 -3.99 0.67 -3.07
N ALA A 425 -4.29 1.38 -1.98
CA ALA A 425 -4.09 0.90 -0.61
C ALA A 425 -5.41 0.46 0.06
N MET A 426 -6.55 0.91 -0.49
CA MET A 426 -7.89 0.51 -0.06
C MET A 426 -8.74 0.11 -1.27
N PRO A 427 -9.54 -0.97 -1.18
CA PRO A 427 -9.49 -2.01 -0.15
C PRO A 427 -8.09 -2.65 -0.07
N PRO A 428 -7.67 -3.16 1.10
CA PRO A 428 -6.34 -3.71 1.27
C PRO A 428 -6.27 -5.07 0.55
N TRP A 429 -5.72 -5.05 -0.66
CA TRP A 429 -5.47 -6.24 -1.47
C TRP A 429 -4.20 -6.03 -2.27
N PHE A 430 -3.19 -6.87 -2.00
CA PHE A 430 -1.84 -6.65 -2.51
C PHE A 430 -1.29 -7.81 -3.34
N ALA A 431 -2.11 -8.83 -3.61
CA ALA A 431 -1.80 -9.84 -4.61
C ALA A 431 -1.76 -9.20 -6.01
N ALA A 432 -0.84 -9.65 -6.85
CA ALA A 432 -0.83 -9.31 -8.27
C ALA A 432 -2.14 -9.76 -8.94
N ALA A 433 -2.65 -8.93 -9.86
CA ALA A 433 -3.81 -9.30 -10.66
C ALA A 433 -3.49 -10.52 -11.55
N PRO A 434 -4.49 -11.37 -11.87
CA PRO A 434 -4.34 -12.43 -12.86
C PRO A 434 -3.87 -11.91 -14.21
N ALA A 435 -3.28 -12.78 -15.03
CA ALA A 435 -2.81 -12.41 -16.36
C ALA A 435 -4.00 -12.27 -17.32
N GLY A 436 -4.10 -11.13 -18.01
CA GLY A 436 -5.18 -10.88 -18.97
C GLY A 436 -6.55 -10.69 -18.31
N ASP A 437 -7.53 -11.47 -18.76
CA ASP A 437 -8.92 -11.45 -18.30
C ASP A 437 -9.30 -12.70 -17.47
N GLU A 438 -8.30 -13.39 -16.89
CA GLU A 438 -8.53 -14.53 -16.00
C GLU A 438 -9.26 -14.14 -14.71
N GLU A 439 -10.17 -15.00 -14.24
CA GLU A 439 -10.84 -14.82 -12.94
C GLU A 439 -9.83 -14.93 -11.78
N SER A 440 -10.05 -14.14 -10.72
CA SER A 440 -9.23 -14.23 -9.51
C SER A 440 -9.30 -15.63 -8.90
N PRO A 441 -8.16 -16.29 -8.59
CA PRO A 441 -8.16 -17.61 -7.96
C PRO A 441 -8.55 -17.54 -6.47
N TRP A 442 -8.73 -16.34 -5.92
CA TRP A 442 -8.90 -16.08 -4.49
C TRP A 442 -10.38 -15.96 -4.10
N ALA A 443 -10.80 -16.69 -3.08
CA ALA A 443 -12.15 -16.65 -2.52
C ALA A 443 -12.48 -15.32 -1.84
N ASN A 444 -11.45 -14.63 -1.32
CA ASN A 444 -11.56 -13.43 -0.50
C ASN A 444 -11.00 -12.17 -1.18
N ASP A 445 -10.96 -12.15 -2.52
CA ASP A 445 -10.51 -10.98 -3.29
C ASP A 445 -11.45 -9.78 -3.06
N CYS A 446 -10.98 -8.84 -2.24
CA CYS A 446 -11.69 -7.62 -1.92
C CYS A 446 -11.36 -6.45 -2.85
N SER A 447 -10.54 -6.66 -3.89
CA SER A 447 -10.10 -5.57 -4.78
C SER A 447 -11.25 -4.95 -5.57
N LEU A 448 -11.04 -3.70 -6.02
CA LEU A 448 -11.94 -3.00 -6.93
C LEU A 448 -11.64 -3.41 -8.36
N SER A 449 -12.65 -3.83 -9.11
CA SER A 449 -12.54 -3.93 -10.56
C SER A 449 -12.24 -2.57 -11.20
N LYS A 450 -11.73 -2.58 -12.44
CA LYS A 450 -11.42 -1.36 -13.21
C LYS A 450 -12.65 -0.42 -13.30
N GLN A 451 -13.85 -0.97 -13.46
CA GLN A 451 -15.10 -0.21 -13.50
C GLN A 451 -15.48 0.34 -12.12
N GLU A 452 -15.49 -0.48 -11.06
CA GLU A 452 -15.80 -0.03 -9.70
C GLU A 452 -14.86 1.11 -9.25
N LYS A 453 -13.54 1.00 -9.55
CA LYS A 453 -12.58 2.08 -9.27
C LYS A 453 -12.88 3.34 -10.08
N SER A 454 -13.19 3.21 -11.37
CA SER A 454 -13.55 4.36 -12.22
C SER A 454 -14.80 5.09 -11.72
N ASP A 455 -15.88 4.33 -11.46
CA ASP A 455 -17.17 4.86 -11.02
C ASP A 455 -17.06 5.55 -9.65
N LEU A 456 -16.35 4.92 -8.71
CA LEU A 456 -16.14 5.49 -7.38
C LEU A 456 -15.35 6.80 -7.45
N ILE A 457 -14.23 6.84 -8.19
CA ILE A 457 -13.40 8.05 -8.29
C ILE A 457 -14.13 9.17 -9.02
N ALA A 458 -14.83 8.85 -10.12
CA ALA A 458 -15.65 9.83 -10.85
C ALA A 458 -16.77 10.42 -9.97
N TRP A 459 -17.47 9.58 -9.20
CA TRP A 459 -18.50 10.04 -8.28
C TRP A 459 -17.93 10.91 -7.15
N LEU A 460 -16.81 10.50 -6.53
CA LEU A 460 -16.13 11.25 -5.47
C LEU A 460 -15.57 12.60 -5.94
N ALA A 461 -15.15 12.71 -7.20
CA ALA A 461 -14.71 13.97 -7.81
C ALA A 461 -15.87 14.83 -8.34
N GLY A 462 -17.01 14.21 -8.65
CA GLY A 462 -18.20 14.85 -9.22
C GLY A 462 -19.18 15.42 -8.19
N ASP A 463 -20.42 15.64 -8.64
CA ASP A 463 -21.51 16.24 -7.86
C ASP A 463 -22.16 15.29 -6.84
N ARG A 464 -21.62 14.06 -6.72
CA ARG A 464 -21.97 13.03 -5.74
C ARG A 464 -23.48 12.78 -5.60
N PRO A 465 -24.24 12.58 -6.69
CA PRO A 465 -25.69 12.44 -6.61
C PRO A 465 -26.09 11.21 -5.77
N ARG A 466 -27.03 11.41 -4.85
CA ARG A 466 -27.52 10.35 -3.93
C ARG A 466 -28.28 9.22 -4.66
N GLY A 467 -28.92 9.54 -5.78
CA GLY A 467 -29.72 8.59 -6.54
C GLY A 467 -31.04 8.22 -5.86
N ASN A 468 -31.68 7.18 -6.37
CA ASN A 468 -32.98 6.69 -5.91
C ASN A 468 -32.81 5.61 -4.82
N PRO A 469 -33.32 5.79 -3.59
CA PRO A 469 -33.22 4.78 -2.53
C PRO A 469 -33.83 3.41 -2.87
N ALA A 470 -34.76 3.34 -3.83
CA ALA A 470 -35.30 2.05 -4.30
C ALA A 470 -34.30 1.23 -5.15
N GLU A 471 -33.19 1.83 -5.58
CA GLU A 471 -32.10 1.16 -6.28
C GLU A 471 -31.00 0.65 -5.31
N ALA A 472 -31.08 0.97 -4.02
CA ALA A 472 -30.12 0.54 -3.00
C ALA A 472 -29.97 -1.00 -2.94
N PRO A 473 -28.76 -1.53 -2.69
CA PRO A 473 -28.59 -2.95 -2.39
C PRO A 473 -29.15 -3.29 -1.00
N LEU A 474 -29.41 -4.58 -0.77
CA LEU A 474 -29.74 -5.05 0.58
C LEU A 474 -28.57 -4.75 1.53
N LYS A 475 -28.86 -4.08 2.64
CA LYS A 475 -27.85 -3.77 3.66
C LYS A 475 -27.26 -5.05 4.25
N ARG A 476 -25.93 -5.14 4.26
CA ARG A 476 -25.19 -6.12 5.05
C ARG A 476 -25.55 -5.97 6.53
N ALA A 477 -25.65 -7.09 7.22
CA ALA A 477 -25.91 -7.14 8.65
C ALA A 477 -24.71 -7.79 9.34
N PHE A 478 -24.16 -7.12 10.36
CA PHE A 478 -23.08 -7.63 11.19
C PHE A 478 -23.64 -8.14 12.52
N SER A 479 -22.97 -9.14 13.08
CA SER A 479 -23.29 -9.61 14.43
C SER A 479 -22.81 -8.59 15.47
N SER A 480 -23.57 -8.43 16.56
CA SER A 480 -23.23 -7.51 17.64
C SER A 480 -22.14 -8.01 18.61
N GLU A 481 -21.68 -9.26 18.46
CA GLU A 481 -20.55 -9.79 19.25
C GLU A 481 -19.68 -10.76 18.44
N TRP A 482 -20.27 -11.80 17.82
CA TRP A 482 -19.56 -12.88 17.12
C TRP A 482 -20.04 -13.02 15.68
N GLN A 483 -19.20 -12.69 14.69
CA GLN A 483 -19.53 -12.76 13.26
C GLN A 483 -19.88 -14.18 12.79
N LEU A 484 -19.27 -15.22 13.40
CA LEU A 484 -19.61 -16.62 13.12
C LEU A 484 -20.87 -17.13 13.85
N GLY A 485 -21.61 -16.23 14.52
CA GLY A 485 -22.69 -16.58 15.43
C GLY A 485 -22.18 -17.03 16.80
N LYS A 486 -23.07 -17.53 17.66
CA LYS A 486 -22.68 -17.93 19.02
C LYS A 486 -21.66 -19.09 18.98
N PRO A 487 -20.48 -18.97 19.61
CA PRO A 487 -19.52 -20.07 19.69
C PRO A 487 -19.95 -21.17 20.67
N ASP A 488 -19.50 -22.39 20.41
CA ASP A 488 -19.73 -23.57 21.27
C ASP A 488 -18.89 -23.53 22.55
N ALA A 489 -17.72 -22.90 22.49
CA ALA A 489 -16.85 -22.64 23.64
C ALA A 489 -16.08 -21.33 23.47
N VAL A 490 -15.71 -20.70 24.58
CA VAL A 490 -14.94 -19.45 24.60
C VAL A 490 -13.70 -19.62 25.46
N LEU A 491 -12.52 -19.34 24.90
CA LEU A 491 -11.27 -19.24 25.64
C LEU A 491 -10.98 -17.77 25.95
N GLN A 492 -10.92 -17.42 27.23
CA GLN A 492 -10.70 -16.05 27.72
C GLN A 492 -9.27 -15.93 28.27
N LEU A 493 -8.52 -14.88 27.89
CA LEU A 493 -7.24 -14.59 28.54
C LEU A 493 -7.39 -14.43 30.07
N PRO A 494 -6.48 -14.96 30.89
CA PRO A 494 -6.66 -15.05 32.34
C PRO A 494 -6.61 -13.70 33.08
N ARG A 495 -6.16 -12.64 32.41
CA ARG A 495 -6.10 -11.26 32.93
C ARG A 495 -6.07 -10.28 31.76
N ALA A 496 -6.53 -9.05 32.00
CA ALA A 496 -6.31 -7.94 31.09
C ALA A 496 -4.82 -7.58 30.98
N VAL A 497 -4.41 -7.15 29.80
CA VAL A 497 -3.12 -6.52 29.51
C VAL A 497 -3.31 -5.00 29.53
N SER A 498 -2.41 -4.26 30.17
CA SER A 498 -2.40 -2.80 30.09
C SER A 498 -1.54 -2.31 28.93
N ILE A 499 -2.08 -1.41 28.10
CA ILE A 499 -1.42 -0.83 26.93
C ILE A 499 -1.16 0.66 27.18
N LYS A 500 0.07 1.10 26.86
CA LYS A 500 0.50 2.50 26.98
C LYS A 500 -0.16 3.37 25.91
N ALA A 501 -0.20 4.68 26.15
CA ALA A 501 -0.60 5.66 25.14
C ALA A 501 0.41 5.81 23.99
N GLU A 502 1.72 5.71 24.30
CA GLU A 502 2.82 6.04 23.38
C GLU A 502 3.93 4.98 23.41
N GLY A 503 4.80 5.02 22.39
CA GLY A 503 6.00 4.19 22.26
C GLY A 503 5.70 2.77 21.79
N THR A 504 6.58 1.83 22.15
CA THR A 504 6.48 0.42 21.78
C THR A 504 6.00 -0.45 22.95
N MET A 505 5.38 -1.58 22.61
CA MET A 505 4.98 -2.63 23.54
C MET A 505 5.73 -3.92 23.18
N PRO A 506 6.38 -4.59 24.14
CA PRO A 506 6.93 -5.91 23.89
C PRO A 506 5.79 -6.91 23.65
N TYR A 507 6.04 -7.91 22.80
CA TYR A 507 5.13 -9.04 22.59
C TYR A 507 4.65 -9.64 23.91
N GLN A 508 3.33 -9.81 24.03
CA GLN A 508 2.71 -10.42 25.19
C GLN A 508 2.48 -11.91 24.93
N PHE A 509 2.83 -12.73 25.91
CA PHE A 509 2.63 -14.18 25.85
C PHE A 509 1.75 -14.61 27.03
N LEU A 510 0.55 -15.10 26.72
CA LEU A 510 -0.42 -15.59 27.71
C LEU A 510 -0.86 -17.00 27.34
N THR A 511 -1.30 -17.77 28.35
CA THR A 511 -1.75 -19.16 28.18
C THR A 511 -3.10 -19.38 28.84
N VAL A 512 -3.92 -20.22 28.22
CA VAL A 512 -5.23 -20.66 28.72
C VAL A 512 -5.27 -22.20 28.66
N GLU A 513 -5.57 -22.85 29.78
CA GLU A 513 -5.88 -24.29 29.77
C GLU A 513 -7.32 -24.49 29.28
N THR A 514 -7.55 -25.40 28.33
CA THR A 514 -8.88 -25.55 27.71
C THR A 514 -9.91 -26.22 28.62
N GLY A 515 -9.47 -27.03 29.59
CA GLY A 515 -10.34 -27.82 30.46
C GLY A 515 -11.10 -28.96 29.75
N PHE A 516 -10.98 -29.14 28.44
CA PHE A 516 -11.73 -30.17 27.71
C PHE A 516 -11.28 -31.58 28.12
N THR A 517 -12.24 -32.47 28.40
CA THR A 517 -11.99 -33.87 28.80
C THR A 517 -11.78 -34.81 27.62
N GLU A 518 -12.14 -34.37 26.41
CA GLU A 518 -12.06 -35.13 25.17
C GLU A 518 -11.57 -34.24 24.02
N ASP A 519 -11.08 -34.86 22.94
CA ASP A 519 -10.60 -34.13 21.76
C ASP A 519 -11.76 -33.40 21.07
N ARG A 520 -11.51 -32.17 20.60
CA ARG A 520 -12.47 -31.37 19.83
C ARG A 520 -11.98 -31.17 18.40
N TRP A 521 -12.90 -31.29 17.45
CA TRP A 521 -12.71 -30.88 16.07
C TRP A 521 -13.28 -29.48 15.89
N VAL A 522 -12.44 -28.50 15.59
CA VAL A 522 -12.82 -27.10 15.44
C VAL A 522 -12.96 -26.79 13.94
N ARG A 523 -14.17 -26.46 13.52
CA ARG A 523 -14.52 -26.04 12.15
C ARG A 523 -14.31 -24.53 11.94
N GLY A 524 -14.37 -23.73 13.00
CA GLY A 524 -14.10 -22.29 12.89
C GLY A 524 -13.68 -21.67 14.21
N TYR A 525 -13.04 -20.51 14.12
CA TYR A 525 -12.66 -19.69 15.27
C TYR A 525 -12.87 -18.21 14.97
N GLU A 526 -13.06 -17.44 16.02
CA GLU A 526 -13.14 -15.98 15.98
C GLU A 526 -12.35 -15.40 17.16
N ILE A 527 -11.48 -14.44 16.90
CA ILE A 527 -10.65 -13.79 17.93
C ILE A 527 -11.17 -12.37 18.14
N LEU A 528 -11.61 -12.09 19.36
CA LEU A 528 -12.31 -10.87 19.74
C LEU A 528 -11.55 -10.15 20.88
N PRO A 529 -10.72 -9.15 20.57
CA PRO A 529 -10.20 -8.20 21.54
C PRO A 529 -11.31 -7.45 22.29
N THR A 530 -11.00 -6.97 23.50
CA THR A 530 -11.83 -5.95 24.19
C THR A 530 -11.59 -4.56 23.60
N ASP A 531 -10.36 -4.25 23.19
CA ASP A 531 -10.02 -3.03 22.47
C ASP A 531 -9.22 -3.38 21.20
N ALA A 532 -9.93 -3.60 20.09
CA ALA A 532 -9.32 -3.94 18.81
C ALA A 532 -8.43 -2.82 18.25
N SER A 533 -8.60 -1.57 18.69
CA SER A 533 -7.86 -0.41 18.20
C SER A 533 -6.37 -0.40 18.59
N VAL A 534 -5.93 -1.34 19.44
CA VAL A 534 -4.53 -1.54 19.85
C VAL A 534 -3.98 -2.94 19.52
N VAL A 535 -4.76 -3.87 18.98
CA VAL A 535 -4.28 -5.22 18.63
C VAL A 535 -3.85 -5.28 17.17
N HIS A 536 -2.55 -5.41 16.92
CA HIS A 536 -2.01 -5.48 15.57
C HIS A 536 -2.02 -6.91 15.01
N HIS A 537 -1.69 -7.92 15.83
CA HIS A 537 -1.94 -9.32 15.46
C HIS A 537 -1.92 -10.23 16.69
N VAL A 538 -2.50 -11.42 16.53
CA VAL A 538 -2.46 -12.51 17.52
C VAL A 538 -2.10 -13.80 16.81
N ILE A 539 -1.10 -14.52 17.30
CA ILE A 539 -0.74 -15.87 16.85
C ILE A 539 -1.08 -16.86 17.96
N VAL A 540 -1.86 -17.89 17.62
CA VAL A 540 -2.35 -18.89 18.56
C VAL A 540 -1.69 -20.24 18.27
N GLN A 541 -1.15 -20.87 19.31
CA GLN A 541 -0.63 -22.24 19.28
C GLN A 541 -1.36 -23.14 20.26
N VAL A 542 -1.44 -24.43 19.93
CA VAL A 542 -2.09 -25.47 20.74
C VAL A 542 -1.05 -26.48 21.20
N HIS A 543 -0.87 -26.58 22.52
CA HIS A 543 0.11 -27.43 23.19
C HIS A 543 -0.61 -28.62 23.83
N PRO A 544 -0.32 -29.88 23.45
CA PRO A 544 -0.92 -31.05 24.08
C PRO A 544 -0.67 -31.11 25.59
N LYS A 545 -1.58 -31.73 26.35
CA LYS A 545 -1.49 -31.83 27.81
C LYS A 545 -0.11 -32.36 28.26
N GLY A 546 0.57 -31.62 29.14
CA GLY A 546 1.88 -31.97 29.68
C GLY A 546 3.08 -31.63 28.77
N SER A 547 2.86 -31.08 27.58
CA SER A 547 3.95 -30.52 26.76
C SER A 547 4.46 -29.20 27.33
N LYS A 548 5.71 -28.85 27.03
CA LYS A 548 6.30 -27.56 27.47
C LYS A 548 5.89 -26.47 26.50
N VAL A 549 5.08 -25.51 26.95
CA VAL A 549 4.79 -24.28 26.21
C VAL A 549 6.09 -23.51 25.97
N ARG A 550 6.40 -23.20 24.71
CA ARG A 550 7.61 -22.47 24.31
C ARG A 550 7.24 -21.15 23.63
N ASN A 551 7.52 -20.03 24.31
CA ASN A 551 7.34 -18.67 23.78
C ASN A 551 8.47 -18.25 22.82
N ARG A 552 8.96 -19.18 21.98
CA ARG A 552 10.13 -18.99 21.08
C ARG A 552 9.93 -19.58 19.69
N GLY A 553 8.71 -20.02 19.36
CA GLY A 553 8.41 -20.56 18.03
C GLY A 553 8.47 -19.49 16.94
N GLU A 554 8.22 -18.21 17.26
CA GLU A 554 8.36 -17.05 16.35
C GLU A 554 7.71 -17.28 14.97
N GLY A 555 6.54 -17.94 14.94
CA GLY A 555 5.83 -18.31 13.70
C GLY A 555 6.47 -19.44 12.88
N THR A 556 7.70 -19.86 13.19
CA THR A 556 8.49 -20.82 12.38
C THR A 556 7.92 -22.24 12.33
N GLU A 557 7.01 -22.59 13.23
CA GLU A 557 6.32 -23.89 13.30
C GLU A 557 4.93 -23.87 12.61
N GLY A 558 4.53 -22.74 12.01
CA GLY A 558 3.15 -22.48 11.57
C GLY A 558 2.31 -21.84 12.68
N TYR A 559 0.98 -21.90 12.57
CA TYR A 559 0.05 -21.45 13.62
C TYR A 559 -1.26 -22.26 13.62
N TRP A 560 -1.92 -22.32 14.77
CA TRP A 560 -3.23 -22.99 14.87
C TRP A 560 -4.37 -22.04 14.45
N ALA A 561 -4.38 -20.82 14.99
CA ALA A 561 -5.25 -19.71 14.59
C ALA A 561 -4.46 -18.39 14.56
N ALA A 562 -4.96 -17.40 13.81
CA ALA A 562 -4.37 -16.08 13.72
C ALA A 562 -5.43 -14.99 13.69
N TYR A 563 -5.10 -13.81 14.22
CA TYR A 563 -5.84 -12.57 14.06
C TYR A 563 -4.92 -11.54 13.42
N VAL A 564 -5.38 -10.90 12.35
CA VAL A 564 -4.75 -9.72 11.73
C VAL A 564 -5.85 -8.75 11.28
N PRO A 565 -5.57 -7.44 11.11
CA PRO A 565 -6.46 -6.52 10.42
C PRO A 565 -6.94 -7.10 9.08
N GLY A 566 -8.27 -7.17 8.89
CA GLY A 566 -8.90 -7.80 7.72
C GLY A 566 -9.16 -9.32 7.84
N ASN A 567 -8.57 -10.03 8.80
CA ASN A 567 -8.84 -11.45 9.05
C ASN A 567 -8.95 -11.72 10.58
N THR A 568 -10.13 -11.48 11.15
CA THR A 568 -10.41 -11.64 12.59
C THR A 568 -10.95 -13.02 12.98
N HIS A 569 -11.48 -13.75 12.01
CA HIS A 569 -12.15 -15.03 12.15
C HIS A 569 -11.90 -15.91 10.93
N HIS A 570 -12.15 -17.22 11.05
CA HIS A 570 -12.14 -18.14 9.91
C HIS A 570 -13.08 -19.32 10.16
N LEU A 571 -13.82 -19.73 9.12
CA LEU A 571 -14.73 -20.87 9.15
C LEU A 571 -14.47 -21.79 7.94
N TRP A 572 -14.00 -22.99 8.20
CA TRP A 572 -13.75 -23.99 7.16
C TRP A 572 -15.06 -24.60 6.62
N PRO A 573 -15.07 -25.08 5.35
CA PRO A 573 -16.19 -25.82 4.78
C PRO A 573 -16.56 -27.10 5.54
N GLU A 574 -17.74 -27.66 5.28
CA GLU A 574 -18.19 -28.87 5.99
C GLU A 574 -17.31 -30.10 5.75
N GLY A 575 -16.93 -30.74 6.86
CA GLY A 575 -15.98 -31.85 6.88
C GLY A 575 -14.51 -31.43 6.92
N TYR A 576 -14.19 -30.14 7.09
CA TYR A 576 -12.83 -29.65 7.36
C TYR A 576 -12.75 -29.14 8.81
N ALA A 577 -11.68 -29.50 9.53
CA ALA A 577 -11.46 -29.02 10.89
C ALA A 577 -9.98 -29.06 11.31
N LYS A 578 -9.59 -28.21 12.27
CA LYS A 578 -8.35 -28.37 13.06
C LYS A 578 -8.63 -29.19 14.33
N LYS A 579 -7.65 -29.97 14.77
CA LYS A 579 -7.76 -30.71 16.05
C LYS A 579 -7.40 -29.82 17.23
N LEU A 580 -8.17 -29.91 18.31
CA LEU A 580 -7.86 -29.34 19.62
C LEU A 580 -7.84 -30.49 20.66
N PRO A 581 -6.67 -30.92 21.14
CA PRO A 581 -6.57 -32.08 22.03
C PRO A 581 -7.21 -31.88 23.41
N ALA A 582 -7.66 -32.98 24.01
CA ALA A 582 -8.13 -33.02 25.40
C ALA A 582 -7.08 -32.44 26.37
N GLY A 583 -7.51 -31.53 27.24
CA GLY A 583 -6.67 -30.89 28.26
C GLY A 583 -5.47 -30.10 27.71
N ALA A 584 -5.52 -29.66 26.45
CA ALA A 584 -4.49 -28.84 25.86
C ALA A 584 -4.35 -27.47 26.56
N THR A 585 -3.16 -26.88 26.44
CA THR A 585 -2.90 -25.48 26.76
C THR A 585 -2.83 -24.69 25.46
N VAL A 586 -3.59 -23.60 25.36
CA VAL A 586 -3.54 -22.67 24.22
C VAL A 586 -2.66 -21.49 24.60
N SER A 587 -1.68 -21.13 23.76
CA SER A 587 -0.84 -19.95 23.98
C SER A 587 -1.11 -18.87 22.93
N PHE A 588 -1.23 -17.63 23.40
CA PHE A 588 -1.46 -16.44 22.61
C PHE A 588 -0.20 -15.58 22.61
N GLN A 589 0.39 -15.35 21.44
CA GLN A 589 1.40 -14.33 21.20
C GLN A 589 0.70 -13.11 20.61
N ILE A 590 0.73 -11.96 21.31
CA ILE A 590 -0.03 -10.76 20.95
C ILE A 590 0.93 -9.59 20.72
N HIS A 591 0.79 -8.94 19.57
CA HIS A 591 1.46 -7.68 19.25
C HIS A 591 0.47 -6.52 19.45
N TYR A 592 0.76 -5.65 20.42
CA TYR A 592 -0.02 -4.43 20.68
C TYR A 592 0.67 -3.21 20.10
N THR A 593 -0.09 -2.31 19.46
CA THR A 593 0.41 -1.03 18.94
C THR A 593 -0.31 0.13 19.64
N PRO A 594 0.40 0.94 20.46
CA PRO A 594 -0.15 2.16 21.05
C PRO A 594 -0.72 3.13 19.99
N ASN A 595 -1.83 3.77 20.32
CA ASN A 595 -2.61 4.62 19.41
C ASN A 595 -2.84 6.05 19.94
N GLY A 596 -2.11 6.46 20.97
CA GLY A 596 -2.24 7.76 21.63
C GLY A 596 -3.09 7.76 22.90
N ARG A 597 -3.80 6.66 23.21
CA ARG A 597 -4.61 6.49 24.42
C ARG A 597 -4.17 5.26 25.22
N ALA A 598 -3.98 5.42 26.54
CA ALA A 598 -3.75 4.27 27.41
C ALA A 598 -5.07 3.48 27.58
N THR A 599 -5.01 2.17 27.44
CA THR A 599 -6.19 1.28 27.44
C THR A 599 -5.85 -0.08 28.05
N GLN A 600 -6.83 -0.98 28.11
CA GLN A 600 -6.62 -2.38 28.48
C GLN A 600 -7.33 -3.31 27.49
N ASP A 601 -6.74 -4.46 27.24
CA ASP A 601 -7.35 -5.52 26.42
C ASP A 601 -7.40 -6.84 27.19
N GLN A 602 -8.53 -7.54 27.09
CA GLN A 602 -8.70 -8.90 27.59
C GLN A 602 -9.38 -9.78 26.53
N LEU A 603 -8.66 -10.00 25.44
CA LEU A 603 -9.07 -10.85 24.31
C LEU A 603 -9.73 -12.18 24.70
N ARG A 604 -10.75 -12.53 23.91
CA ARG A 604 -11.43 -13.84 23.90
C ARG A 604 -11.24 -14.52 22.54
N MET A 605 -11.34 -15.84 22.51
CA MET A 605 -11.40 -16.63 21.29
C MET A 605 -12.62 -17.57 21.33
N GLY A 606 -13.55 -17.36 20.42
CA GLY A 606 -14.69 -18.24 20.18
C GLY A 606 -14.27 -19.46 19.35
N LEU A 607 -14.84 -20.62 19.68
CA LEU A 607 -14.62 -21.90 19.01
C LEU A 607 -15.96 -22.42 18.46
N HIS A 608 -15.97 -22.81 17.19
CA HIS A 608 -17.09 -23.49 16.54
C HIS A 608 -16.69 -24.92 16.20
N PHE A 609 -17.38 -25.90 16.76
CA PHE A 609 -17.05 -27.31 16.60
C PHE A 609 -17.64 -27.89 15.30
N ALA A 610 -16.99 -28.93 14.77
CA ALA A 610 -17.51 -29.66 13.64
C ALA A 610 -18.71 -30.53 14.04
N THR A 611 -19.69 -30.63 13.14
CA THR A 611 -20.85 -31.53 13.25
C THR A 611 -20.44 -32.98 12.98
N GLY A 612 -19.71 -33.56 13.94
CA GLY A 612 -19.16 -34.91 13.85
C GLY A 612 -17.68 -34.92 13.44
N GLU A 613 -17.24 -36.08 12.93
CA GLU A 613 -15.83 -36.33 12.59
C GLU A 613 -15.49 -35.75 11.19
N PRO A 614 -14.39 -34.99 11.04
CA PRO A 614 -14.07 -34.35 9.76
C PRO A 614 -13.61 -35.36 8.71
N ARG A 615 -13.84 -35.03 7.43
CA ARG A 615 -13.25 -35.73 6.28
C ARG A 615 -11.80 -35.33 6.07
N HIS A 616 -11.46 -34.08 6.36
CA HIS A 616 -10.14 -33.50 6.18
C HIS A 616 -9.65 -32.77 7.44
N ILE A 617 -8.41 -33.04 7.84
CA ILE A 617 -7.72 -32.26 8.88
C ILE A 617 -7.02 -31.09 8.18
N VAL A 618 -7.22 -29.88 8.69
CA VAL A 618 -6.51 -28.67 8.25
C VAL A 618 -5.24 -28.48 9.09
N HIS A 619 -4.17 -28.04 8.44
CA HIS A 619 -2.87 -27.75 9.06
C HIS A 619 -2.29 -26.47 8.46
N THR A 620 -1.46 -25.75 9.22
CA THR A 620 -0.71 -24.60 8.71
C THR A 620 0.77 -24.87 8.90
N ALA A 621 1.53 -24.89 7.80
CA ALA A 621 2.99 -24.98 7.82
C ALA A 621 3.61 -23.59 7.60
N ALA A 622 4.89 -23.47 7.92
CA ALA A 622 5.70 -22.27 7.67
C ALA A 622 6.96 -22.63 6.87
N VAL A 623 7.30 -21.79 5.88
CA VAL A 623 8.61 -21.76 5.24
C VAL A 623 9.30 -20.51 5.75
N ALA A 624 10.35 -20.67 6.56
CA ALA A 624 11.04 -19.54 7.22
C ALA A 624 12.53 -19.48 6.88
N ASN A 625 13.08 -18.26 6.74
CA ASN A 625 14.52 -18.02 6.59
C ASN A 625 15.14 -17.45 7.88
N LEU A 626 15.65 -18.30 8.77
CA LEU A 626 16.26 -17.86 10.04
C LEU A 626 17.66 -17.24 9.89
N ARG A 627 18.16 -17.08 8.65
CA ARG A 627 19.55 -16.64 8.37
C ARG A 627 19.59 -15.33 7.59
N LEU A 628 18.55 -14.50 7.71
CA LEU A 628 18.50 -13.15 7.11
C LEU A 628 19.76 -12.35 7.42
N ASN A 629 20.29 -11.66 6.42
CA ASN A 629 21.39 -10.71 6.58
C ASN A 629 21.19 -9.56 5.59
N ILE A 630 20.35 -8.62 5.99
CA ILE A 630 19.98 -7.46 5.17
C ILE A 630 21.02 -6.36 5.42
N PRO A 631 21.78 -5.93 4.40
CA PRO A 631 22.86 -4.96 4.59
C PRO A 631 22.32 -3.54 4.88
N PRO A 632 23.10 -2.67 5.55
CA PRO A 632 22.79 -1.25 5.73
C PRO A 632 22.50 -0.54 4.40
N GLY A 633 21.59 0.44 4.41
CA GLY A 633 21.35 1.33 3.28
C GLY A 633 20.69 0.70 2.03
N ALA A 634 20.49 -0.63 1.99
CA ALA A 634 20.00 -1.31 0.81
C ALA A 634 18.50 -1.08 0.57
N SER A 635 18.16 -0.35 -0.50
CA SER A 635 16.79 0.00 -0.87
C SER A 635 15.97 -1.15 -1.48
N LYS A 636 16.62 -2.21 -1.97
CA LYS A 636 15.98 -3.39 -2.57
C LYS A 636 16.84 -4.64 -2.37
N HIS A 637 16.91 -5.14 -1.13
CA HIS A 637 17.58 -6.39 -0.79
C HIS A 637 16.66 -7.58 -1.05
N LEU A 638 17.19 -8.63 -1.70
CA LEU A 638 16.46 -9.86 -2.02
C LEU A 638 16.89 -11.02 -1.12
N GLU A 639 15.92 -11.69 -0.51
CA GLU A 639 16.13 -12.94 0.24
C GLU A 639 15.28 -14.06 -0.36
N THR A 640 15.80 -15.28 -0.36
CA THR A 640 15.06 -16.46 -0.85
C THR A 640 15.22 -17.63 0.09
N LYS A 641 14.18 -18.45 0.18
CA LYS A 641 14.20 -19.70 0.94
C LYS A 641 13.35 -20.74 0.24
N GLU A 642 13.90 -21.94 0.12
CA GLU A 642 13.22 -23.06 -0.52
C GLU A 642 13.06 -24.24 0.44
N GLN A 643 11.96 -24.97 0.26
CA GLN A 643 11.55 -26.10 1.10
C GLN A 643 10.84 -27.16 0.24
N ALA A 644 11.21 -28.43 0.43
CA ALA A 644 10.56 -29.54 -0.26
C ALA A 644 9.21 -29.90 0.39
N VAL A 645 8.22 -30.22 -0.45
CA VAL A 645 6.88 -30.70 -0.11
C VAL A 645 6.96 -32.18 0.26
N PRO A 646 6.75 -32.55 1.55
CA PRO A 646 7.10 -33.89 2.06
C PRO A 646 6.07 -34.98 1.72
N PHE A 647 4.84 -34.60 1.40
CA PHE A 647 3.69 -35.44 1.04
C PHE A 647 2.72 -34.63 0.18
N ASP A 648 1.71 -35.27 -0.40
CA ASP A 648 0.72 -34.61 -1.25
C ASP A 648 -0.15 -33.63 -0.43
N MET A 649 -0.20 -32.37 -0.84
CA MET A 649 -0.86 -31.28 -0.10
C MET A 649 -1.99 -30.66 -0.93
N ASN A 650 -3.20 -30.63 -0.37
CA ASN A 650 -4.28 -29.78 -0.88
C ASN A 650 -4.18 -28.41 -0.19
N VAL A 651 -3.46 -27.47 -0.80
CA VAL A 651 -3.29 -26.11 -0.28
C VAL A 651 -4.62 -25.36 -0.34
N MET A 652 -4.92 -24.65 0.74
CA MET A 652 -6.15 -23.88 0.92
C MET A 652 -5.88 -22.37 0.96
N ALA A 653 -4.75 -21.94 1.52
CA ALA A 653 -4.40 -20.53 1.60
C ALA A 653 -2.89 -20.28 1.77
N TYR A 654 -2.49 -19.05 1.47
CA TYR A 654 -1.16 -18.50 1.81
C TYR A 654 -1.28 -17.25 2.68
N MET A 655 -0.22 -16.95 3.42
CA MET A 655 -0.06 -15.69 4.16
C MET A 655 1.44 -15.36 4.24
N ALA A 656 1.83 -14.14 3.89
CA ALA A 656 3.19 -13.67 4.00
C ALA A 656 3.40 -12.92 5.33
N HIS A 657 4.59 -13.03 5.90
CA HIS A 657 4.96 -12.30 7.12
C HIS A 657 6.42 -11.81 7.07
N MET A 658 6.53 -10.50 7.21
CA MET A 658 7.73 -9.66 7.36
C MET A 658 7.37 -8.46 8.27
N HIS A 659 8.39 -7.79 8.81
CA HIS A 659 8.31 -6.57 9.61
C HIS A 659 8.45 -5.30 8.73
N LEU A 660 8.92 -4.18 9.31
CA LEU A 660 8.89 -2.82 8.76
C LEU A 660 9.68 -2.62 7.46
N ARG A 661 10.55 -3.56 7.08
CA ARG A 661 11.36 -3.44 5.85
C ARG A 661 10.80 -4.25 4.70
N GLY A 662 9.85 -5.15 4.92
CA GLY A 662 9.22 -5.93 3.85
C GLY A 662 8.50 -5.02 2.84
N LYS A 663 8.76 -5.22 1.54
CA LYS A 663 8.14 -4.45 0.44
C LYS A 663 7.49 -5.32 -0.63
N ALA A 664 7.93 -6.57 -0.81
CA ALA A 664 7.26 -7.55 -1.66
C ALA A 664 7.51 -8.98 -1.19
N PHE A 665 6.58 -9.90 -1.48
CA PHE A 665 6.71 -11.32 -1.12
C PHE A 665 6.09 -12.21 -2.19
N LYS A 666 6.77 -13.28 -2.59
CA LYS A 666 6.32 -14.20 -3.65
C LYS A 666 6.48 -15.66 -3.24
N PHE A 667 5.49 -16.47 -3.54
CA PHE A 667 5.50 -17.93 -3.45
C PHE A 667 5.56 -18.53 -4.86
N GLU A 668 6.51 -19.42 -5.08
CA GLU A 668 6.75 -20.10 -6.34
C GLU A 668 6.88 -21.61 -6.06
N VAL A 669 6.48 -22.47 -6.99
CA VAL A 669 6.70 -23.92 -6.89
C VAL A 669 7.42 -24.43 -8.13
N THR A 670 8.40 -25.31 -7.93
CA THR A 670 8.89 -26.24 -8.95
C THR A 670 8.32 -27.63 -8.66
N ARG A 671 7.57 -28.20 -9.61
CA ARG A 671 6.97 -29.53 -9.50
C ARG A 671 7.99 -30.65 -9.81
N PRO A 672 7.69 -31.93 -9.49
CA PRO A 672 8.59 -33.06 -9.76
C PRO A 672 8.92 -33.28 -11.25
N ASP A 673 8.08 -32.78 -12.17
CA ASP A 673 8.29 -32.81 -13.62
C ASP A 673 9.16 -31.64 -14.14
N GLY A 674 9.59 -30.74 -13.25
CA GLY A 674 10.36 -29.54 -13.58
C GLY A 674 9.51 -28.32 -13.97
N SER A 675 8.18 -28.45 -14.07
CA SER A 675 7.31 -27.30 -14.34
C SER A 675 7.33 -26.31 -13.18
N GLN A 676 7.21 -25.01 -13.50
CA GLN A 676 7.24 -23.93 -12.52
C GLN A 676 5.94 -23.12 -12.55
N GLU A 677 5.51 -22.65 -11.39
CA GLU A 677 4.29 -21.86 -11.23
C GLU A 677 4.45 -20.82 -10.11
N VAL A 678 3.85 -19.65 -10.29
CA VAL A 678 3.69 -18.63 -9.24
C VAL A 678 2.40 -18.93 -8.49
N LEU A 679 2.52 -19.21 -7.19
CA LEU A 679 1.39 -19.57 -6.34
C LEU A 679 0.69 -18.35 -5.75
N LEU A 680 1.48 -17.33 -5.40
CA LEU A 680 1.04 -16.02 -4.91
C LEU A 680 2.17 -15.02 -5.16
N ASP A 681 1.85 -13.86 -5.70
CA ASP A 681 2.79 -12.73 -5.82
C ASP A 681 2.20 -11.51 -5.14
N ILE A 682 2.94 -10.91 -4.20
CA ILE A 682 2.57 -9.70 -3.46
C ILE A 682 3.60 -8.63 -3.79
N PRO A 683 3.45 -7.88 -4.90
CA PRO A 683 4.42 -6.86 -5.32
C PRO A 683 4.46 -5.61 -4.42
N ARG A 684 3.48 -5.42 -3.54
CA ARG A 684 3.36 -4.28 -2.61
C ARG A 684 2.97 -4.74 -1.21
N TYR A 685 3.86 -5.46 -0.53
CA TYR A 685 3.62 -5.89 0.85
C TYR A 685 3.57 -4.68 1.81
N ASP A 686 2.61 -4.70 2.73
CA ASP A 686 2.49 -3.72 3.83
C ASP A 686 2.47 -4.46 5.16
N PHE A 687 3.37 -4.07 6.07
CA PHE A 687 3.46 -4.63 7.43
C PHE A 687 2.14 -4.55 8.22
N ASN A 688 1.34 -3.50 7.98
CA ASN A 688 0.07 -3.28 8.66
C ASN A 688 -1.04 -4.22 8.12
N TRP A 689 -0.84 -4.85 6.96
CA TRP A 689 -1.81 -5.68 6.25
C TRP A 689 -1.21 -7.05 5.89
N GLN A 690 -1.05 -7.89 6.90
CA GLN A 690 -0.50 -9.25 6.77
C GLN A 690 -1.59 -10.23 6.30
N LEU A 691 -2.20 -9.92 5.16
CA LEU A 691 -3.42 -10.55 4.68
C LEU A 691 -3.25 -12.06 4.43
N ARG A 692 -4.33 -12.79 4.67
CA ARG A 692 -4.49 -14.17 4.22
C ARG A 692 -5.13 -14.18 2.83
N TYR A 693 -4.61 -15.04 1.95
CA TYR A 693 -5.08 -15.25 0.59
C TYR A 693 -5.67 -16.67 0.50
N ASP A 694 -7.00 -16.77 0.58
CA ASP A 694 -7.75 -18.03 0.54
C ASP A 694 -8.07 -18.41 -0.91
N TYR A 695 -7.76 -19.63 -1.33
CA TYR A 695 -8.12 -20.11 -2.66
C TYR A 695 -9.63 -20.42 -2.77
N ALA A 696 -10.25 -20.02 -3.88
CA ALA A 696 -11.63 -20.41 -4.23
C ALA A 696 -11.76 -21.93 -4.47
N ARG A 697 -10.68 -22.58 -4.92
CA ARG A 697 -10.58 -24.04 -5.11
C ARG A 697 -9.20 -24.49 -4.64
N SER A 698 -9.12 -25.50 -3.78
CA SER A 698 -7.85 -25.95 -3.19
C SER A 698 -6.82 -26.34 -4.26
N HIS A 699 -5.60 -25.83 -4.12
CA HIS A 699 -4.50 -26.05 -5.06
C HIS A 699 -3.68 -27.27 -4.69
N PHE A 700 -3.54 -28.23 -5.62
CA PHE A 700 -2.82 -29.49 -5.35
C PHE A 700 -1.31 -29.34 -5.59
N LEU A 701 -0.51 -29.62 -4.56
CA LEU A 701 0.94 -29.75 -4.65
C LEU A 701 1.36 -31.22 -4.43
N PRO A 702 1.89 -31.91 -5.44
CA PRO A 702 2.37 -33.28 -5.27
C PRO A 702 3.63 -33.34 -4.41
N ARG A 703 3.81 -34.46 -3.70
CA ARG A 703 5.04 -34.79 -2.99
C ARG A 703 6.27 -34.63 -3.87
N GLY A 704 7.32 -34.04 -3.32
CA GLY A 704 8.57 -33.80 -4.03
C GLY A 704 8.61 -32.47 -4.81
N SER A 705 7.49 -31.74 -4.90
CA SER A 705 7.51 -30.32 -5.29
C SER A 705 8.43 -29.52 -4.35
N ARG A 706 8.99 -28.41 -4.83
CA ARG A 706 9.83 -27.50 -4.05
C ARG A 706 9.16 -26.13 -4.05
N VAL A 707 8.72 -25.67 -2.88
CA VAL A 707 8.16 -24.32 -2.71
C VAL A 707 9.30 -23.37 -2.35
N LYS A 708 9.47 -22.34 -3.16
CA LYS A 708 10.39 -21.23 -2.97
C LYS A 708 9.59 -20.01 -2.54
N ILE A 709 10.04 -19.34 -1.50
CA ILE A 709 9.60 -17.99 -1.14
C ILE A 709 10.71 -16.99 -1.46
N THR A 710 10.32 -15.83 -1.98
CA THR A 710 11.19 -14.70 -2.29
C THR A 710 10.64 -13.46 -1.58
N ALA A 711 11.50 -12.71 -0.91
CA ALA A 711 11.15 -11.50 -0.18
C ALA A 711 12.03 -10.32 -0.62
N VAL A 712 11.45 -9.14 -0.70
CA VAL A 712 12.15 -7.87 -0.95
C VAL A 712 12.11 -7.02 0.32
N PHE A 713 13.27 -6.52 0.74
CA PHE A 713 13.42 -5.65 1.89
C PHE A 713 14.03 -4.29 1.50
N ASP A 714 13.55 -3.22 2.13
CA ASP A 714 14.11 -1.87 2.06
C ASP A 714 14.65 -1.45 3.44
N ASN A 715 15.98 -1.49 3.55
CA ASN A 715 16.76 -1.03 4.69
C ASN A 715 17.49 0.31 4.40
N SER A 716 17.02 1.08 3.43
CA SER A 716 17.55 2.42 3.14
C SER A 716 16.95 3.49 4.07
N GLU A 717 17.52 4.70 3.99
CA GLU A 717 16.94 5.93 4.56
C GLU A 717 15.61 6.34 3.89
N GLY A 718 15.33 5.83 2.68
CA GLY A 718 14.12 6.11 1.93
C GLY A 718 12.87 5.45 2.52
N ASN A 719 13.01 4.34 3.25
CA ASN A 719 11.91 3.69 3.93
C ASN A 719 11.53 4.49 5.20
N PRO A 720 10.37 5.17 5.25
CA PRO A 720 10.01 5.99 6.40
C PRO A 720 9.74 5.14 7.66
N ALA A 721 9.40 3.86 7.51
CA ALA A 721 9.23 2.92 8.61
C ALA A 721 10.56 2.40 9.20
N ASN A 722 11.71 2.60 8.53
CA ASN A 722 12.98 2.05 8.98
C ASN A 722 13.48 2.77 10.27
N PRO A 723 13.64 2.05 11.40
CA PRO A 723 14.10 2.67 12.65
C PRO A 723 15.61 2.97 12.66
N ASP A 724 16.41 2.25 11.87
CA ASP A 724 17.85 2.47 11.75
C ASP A 724 18.40 1.86 10.44
N PRO A 725 18.63 2.68 9.39
CA PRO A 725 19.17 2.23 8.11
C PRO A 725 20.69 1.95 8.13
N SER A 726 21.39 2.36 9.19
CA SER A 726 22.85 2.16 9.31
C SER A 726 23.22 0.75 9.78
N LYS A 727 22.26 -0.02 10.29
CA LYS A 727 22.46 -1.36 10.85
C LYS A 727 22.24 -2.47 9.82
N THR A 728 23.03 -3.53 9.95
CA THR A 728 22.73 -4.83 9.33
C THR A 728 21.57 -5.45 10.09
N VAL A 729 20.51 -5.86 9.39
CA VAL A 729 19.31 -6.42 10.01
C VAL A 729 19.32 -7.95 9.90
N ARG A 730 18.88 -8.60 10.98
CA ARG A 730 18.89 -10.05 11.17
C ARG A 730 17.51 -10.53 11.60
N TRP A 731 17.32 -11.84 11.59
CA TRP A 731 16.13 -12.46 12.16
C TRP A 731 15.92 -12.07 13.63
N GLY A 732 14.71 -11.65 14.00
CA GLY A 732 14.37 -11.40 15.40
C GLY A 732 12.88 -11.16 15.64
N SER A 733 12.46 -11.30 16.91
CA SER A 733 11.06 -11.14 17.35
C SER A 733 10.54 -9.70 17.27
N GLN A 734 11.38 -8.67 17.35
CA GLN A 734 10.87 -7.30 17.47
C GLN A 734 10.60 -6.70 16.09
N THR A 735 9.62 -5.79 16.03
CA THR A 735 9.21 -5.10 14.80
C THR A 735 10.34 -4.27 14.16
N PHE A 736 11.41 -3.94 14.91
CA PHE A 736 12.63 -3.31 14.39
C PHE A 736 13.72 -4.30 13.93
N ASP A 737 13.64 -5.57 14.34
CA ASP A 737 14.34 -6.69 13.70
C ASP A 737 13.60 -7.04 12.40
N GLU A 738 13.83 -8.22 11.81
CA GLU A 738 13.12 -8.65 10.60
C GLU A 738 12.75 -10.14 10.63
N MET A 739 11.73 -10.51 9.86
CA MET A 739 11.32 -11.90 9.63
C MET A 739 11.05 -12.16 8.15
N MET A 740 11.12 -13.42 7.77
CA MET A 740 10.75 -13.89 6.44
C MET A 740 10.06 -15.23 6.59
N ILE A 741 8.73 -15.21 6.62
CA ILE A 741 7.90 -16.42 6.74
C ILE A 741 6.83 -16.42 5.66
N GLY A 742 6.76 -17.52 4.90
CA GLY A 742 5.62 -17.86 4.08
C GLY A 742 4.81 -18.96 4.73
N TYR A 743 3.60 -18.65 5.20
CA TYR A 743 2.67 -19.64 5.73
C TYR A 743 1.88 -20.31 4.61
N ILE A 744 1.63 -21.60 4.76
CA ILE A 744 0.89 -22.44 3.82
C ILE A 744 -0.17 -23.20 4.63
N GLU A 745 -1.45 -22.87 4.48
CA GLU A 745 -2.53 -23.70 5.00
C GLU A 745 -2.90 -24.78 3.99
N TYR A 746 -3.03 -26.01 4.45
CA TYR A 746 -3.34 -27.16 3.61
C TYR A 746 -4.21 -28.16 4.38
N SER A 747 -4.82 -29.08 3.65
CA SER A 747 -5.60 -30.17 4.22
C SER A 747 -5.08 -31.55 3.84
N THR A 748 -5.35 -32.52 4.71
CA THR A 748 -5.04 -33.94 4.55
C THR A 748 -6.27 -34.80 4.87
N PRO A 749 -6.55 -35.90 4.16
CA PRO A 749 -7.64 -36.81 4.53
C PRO A 749 -7.51 -37.32 5.97
N HIS A 750 -8.57 -37.22 6.77
CA HIS A 750 -8.54 -37.64 8.17
C HIS A 750 -8.45 -39.17 8.30
N LYS A 751 -9.27 -39.86 7.52
CA LYS A 751 -9.17 -41.29 7.25
C LYS A 751 -8.63 -41.43 5.83
N ARG A 752 -7.65 -42.30 5.63
CA ARG A 752 -7.33 -42.74 4.27
C ARG A 752 -8.54 -43.52 3.77
N ASP A 753 -9.16 -43.08 2.68
CA ASP A 753 -9.98 -44.00 1.89
C ASP A 753 -9.04 -45.07 1.36
N VAL A 754 -9.13 -46.28 1.93
CA VAL A 754 -8.35 -47.46 1.51
C VAL A 754 -8.95 -48.07 0.22
N ALA A 755 -9.72 -47.28 -0.53
CA ALA A 755 -10.62 -47.70 -1.61
C ALA A 755 -10.41 -46.91 -2.92
N ALA A 756 -9.15 -46.69 -3.31
CA ALA A 756 -8.75 -46.45 -4.69
C ALA A 756 -7.29 -46.90 -4.89
N ARG A 757 -7.12 -48.11 -5.42
CA ARG A 757 -5.87 -48.64 -5.98
C ARG A 757 -6.10 -48.96 -7.45
#